data_AF-A0AAW8IA15-F1
#
_entry.id   AF-A0AAW8IA15-F1
#
_cell.length_a   1.000
_cell.length_b   1.000
_cell.length_c   1.000
_cell.angle_alpha   90.00
_cell.angle_beta   90.00
_cell.angle_gamma   90.00
#
_symmetry.space_group_name_H-M   'P 1'
#
loop_
_entity.id
_entity.type
_entity.pdbx_description
1 polymer ?
#
loop_
_entity_poly.entity_id
_entity_poly.type
_entity_poly.pdbx_seq_one_letter_code
_entity_poly.pdbx_strand_id
1 'polypeptide(L)'
;MSRAAPRRASQSQSTRPARGLRRPPGAQEVGQRKRPGKTQKARQAQEATKSRPATRSDVAPAGRSTRARRTRQVVDVGTRGASFVFRHRTGNAVILVLMLVAATQLFFLQVSHAAGLRAQAAGQLKVTDVQPAARGSIVDRNNDRLAFTIEARALTFQPKRIRRQLEEARKKTSAAPDPQQRLRDIAQEVAGKLNNKPDAAAVLKKLQSDETFVYLARAVDPAVASAICAKYPEVGAERQDLRQYPGGSLAANVVGGIDWDGHGLLGLEDSLDAVLAGTDGSVTYDRGSDGVVIPGSYRNRHKAVHGSTVVLTLDNDIQFYVQQQVQQAKNLSGAHNVSAVVLDAKTGEVLAMANDNTFDPSQDIGRQGDKQLGNPAVSSPFEPGSVNKIVAASAVIEHGLSSPDEVLQVPGSIQMGGVTVHDAWEHGVMPYTTTGVFGKSSNVGTLMLSQRVGPERYYDMLRKFGLGQRTGVGLPGESAGLVPPIDQWSGSTFANLPIGQGLSMTLLQMTGMYQAIANDGVRVPPRIIKATVAPDGSRTEEPRPDDIRVVSAQTAQTVRQMLRAVVQRDPMGYQQGTGPTAGVPGYQMAGKTGTAQQINPGCGCYFDDVYWITFAGIATADNPRYVIGIMLDNPARNSDGAPGHSAAPLFHNIAGWLMQRENVPLSPDPGPPLVLQAT
;
A
#
# COMPACT_ATOMS: atom_id res chain seq x y z
N MET A 1 -11.24 46.20 17.78
CA MET A 1 -11.68 45.92 19.17
C MET A 1 -11.95 44.43 19.32
N SER A 2 -11.92 43.88 20.55
CA SER A 2 -12.24 42.48 20.96
C SER A 2 -11.82 41.33 20.03
N ARG A 3 -10.78 40.54 20.32
CA ARG A 3 -10.69 39.48 21.37
C ARG A 3 -11.88 38.51 21.43
N ALA A 4 -11.67 37.30 20.90
CA ALA A 4 -12.12 36.03 21.49
C ALA A 4 -11.16 34.91 21.06
N ALA A 5 -11.00 33.87 21.89
CA ALA A 5 -10.12 32.72 21.65
C ALA A 5 -10.85 31.41 22.10
N PRO A 6 -10.40 30.21 21.69
CA PRO A 6 -11.31 29.09 21.45
C PRO A 6 -11.72 28.28 22.69
N ARG A 7 -12.86 27.60 22.59
CA ARG A 7 -13.31 26.58 23.56
C ARG A 7 -12.69 25.22 23.24
N ARG A 8 -12.19 24.53 24.27
CA ARG A 8 -11.91 23.09 24.26
C ARG A 8 -13.22 22.30 24.36
N ALA A 9 -13.26 21.11 23.75
CA ALA A 9 -14.18 20.04 24.12
C ALA A 9 -13.39 18.88 24.76
N SER A 10 -14.03 18.11 25.64
CA SER A 10 -13.38 17.10 26.48
C SER A 10 -13.73 15.67 26.08
N GLN A 11 -12.91 14.72 26.57
CA GLN A 11 -13.07 13.28 26.41
C GLN A 11 -14.46 12.77 26.84
N SER A 12 -14.91 11.67 26.23
CA SER A 12 -15.64 10.64 26.95
C SER A 12 -15.11 9.26 26.53
N GLN A 13 -14.86 8.39 27.51
CA GLN A 13 -14.47 7.00 27.29
C GLN A 13 -15.63 6.10 27.70
N SER A 14 -16.08 5.23 26.80
CA SER A 14 -17.07 4.19 27.13
C SER A 14 -16.35 2.91 27.58
N THR A 15 -16.76 2.35 28.72
CA THR A 15 -16.24 1.07 29.23
C THR A 15 -17.36 0.26 29.87
N ARG A 16 -17.42 -1.06 29.56
CA ARG A 16 -18.11 -2.19 30.24
C ARG A 16 -18.55 -3.26 29.20
N PRO A 17 -18.81 -4.52 29.60
CA PRO A 17 -17.96 -5.35 30.44
C PRO A 17 -17.82 -6.80 29.92
N ALA A 18 -16.72 -7.49 30.23
CA ALA A 18 -16.62 -8.94 29.97
C ALA A 18 -17.53 -9.75 30.93
N ARG A 19 -18.22 -10.78 30.41
CA ARG A 19 -19.15 -11.63 31.17
C ARG A 19 -18.68 -13.09 31.12
N GLY A 20 -18.40 -13.69 32.28
CA GLY A 20 -17.77 -15.02 32.37
C GLY A 20 -18.73 -16.19 32.61
N LEU A 21 -18.33 -17.39 32.16
CA LEU A 21 -18.92 -18.71 32.44
C LEU A 21 -17.76 -19.68 32.73
N ARG A 22 -17.53 -20.14 33.96
CA ARG A 22 -18.16 -21.29 34.65
C ARG A 22 -18.04 -22.63 33.90
N ARG A 23 -17.13 -23.50 34.40
CA ARG A 23 -17.12 -24.96 34.22
C ARG A 23 -18.11 -25.66 35.17
N PRO A 24 -18.60 -26.86 34.81
CA PRO A 24 -18.90 -27.96 35.73
C PRO A 24 -18.02 -29.22 35.48
N PRO A 25 -18.06 -30.28 36.34
CA PRO A 25 -17.07 -31.39 36.34
C PRO A 25 -17.64 -32.83 36.28
N GLY A 26 -16.74 -33.83 36.18
CA GLY A 26 -17.01 -35.29 36.36
C GLY A 26 -16.91 -36.12 35.07
N ALA A 27 -16.56 -37.42 35.07
CA ALA A 27 -16.06 -38.30 36.15
C ALA A 27 -15.31 -39.55 35.60
N GLN A 28 -14.89 -40.43 36.53
CA GLN A 28 -14.38 -41.83 36.49
C GLN A 28 -14.88 -42.77 35.33
N GLU A 29 -14.28 -43.94 35.00
CA GLU A 29 -13.01 -44.66 35.36
C GLU A 29 -12.91 -46.00 34.54
N VAL A 30 -11.89 -46.84 34.81
CA VAL A 30 -11.77 -48.30 34.51
C VAL A 30 -11.14 -48.70 33.17
N GLY A 31 -10.16 -49.63 33.21
CA GLY A 31 -9.52 -50.20 32.00
C GLY A 31 -8.26 -51.08 32.19
N GLN A 32 -8.21 -52.00 33.16
CA GLN A 32 -7.03 -52.88 33.34
C GLN A 32 -6.96 -54.06 32.34
N ARG A 33 -5.75 -54.45 31.89
CA ARG A 33 -5.33 -55.87 31.74
C ARG A 33 -3.79 -56.04 31.66
N LYS A 34 -3.29 -57.29 31.69
CA LYS A 34 -1.90 -57.68 32.05
C LYS A 34 -1.26 -58.70 31.08
N ARG A 35 0.05 -58.52 30.78
CA ARG A 35 1.10 -59.58 30.57
C ARG A 35 0.94 -60.52 29.32
N PRO A 36 1.90 -61.44 29.00
CA PRO A 36 3.36 -61.26 28.81
C PRO A 36 4.03 -62.10 27.67
N GLY A 37 5.28 -61.80 27.32
CA GLY A 37 6.25 -62.67 26.58
C GLY A 37 7.61 -61.93 26.43
N LYS A 38 8.84 -62.47 26.55
CA LYS A 38 9.52 -63.73 26.13
C LYS A 38 9.56 -63.87 24.58
N THR A 39 10.70 -64.15 23.90
CA THR A 39 12.03 -64.68 24.34
C THR A 39 13.18 -64.34 23.34
N GLN A 40 14.46 -64.45 23.77
CA GLN A 40 15.71 -64.94 23.08
C GLN A 40 15.93 -64.78 21.55
N LYS A 41 17.13 -64.71 20.92
CA LYS A 41 18.59 -64.96 21.20
C LYS A 41 19.38 -64.07 20.19
N ALA A 42 20.53 -63.43 20.44
CA ALA A 42 21.86 -63.85 20.91
C ALA A 42 22.82 -64.46 19.84
N ARG A 43 23.94 -63.76 19.53
CA ARG A 43 25.33 -64.24 19.29
C ARG A 43 26.25 -63.01 19.04
N GLN A 44 27.38 -62.85 19.76
CA GLN A 44 28.75 -63.40 19.57
C GLN A 44 29.49 -62.88 18.31
N ALA A 45 30.81 -62.64 18.30
CA ALA A 45 31.84 -62.37 19.34
C ALA A 45 33.21 -62.14 18.65
N GLN A 46 34.18 -61.47 19.29
CA GLN A 46 35.62 -61.73 19.06
C GLN A 46 36.51 -61.19 20.21
N GLU A 47 37.64 -61.87 20.46
CA GLU A 47 38.59 -61.60 21.55
C GLU A 47 40.05 -61.57 21.06
N ALA A 48 40.90 -60.77 21.72
CA ALA A 48 42.32 -61.05 22.05
C ALA A 48 42.84 -59.85 22.90
N THR A 49 43.31 -59.94 24.15
CA THR A 49 44.49 -60.64 24.73
C THR A 49 45.79 -60.31 23.97
N LYS A 50 46.92 -59.86 24.55
CA LYS A 50 47.59 -60.10 25.86
C LYS A 50 48.60 -58.93 26.14
N SER A 51 49.41 -58.78 27.20
CA SER A 51 49.75 -59.62 28.38
C SER A 51 50.57 -58.87 29.48
N ARG A 52 50.32 -59.25 30.75
CA ARG A 52 51.29 -59.46 31.87
C ARG A 52 51.86 -58.28 32.73
N PRO A 53 52.29 -58.55 34.00
CA PRO A 53 52.03 -57.61 35.12
C PRO A 53 53.14 -57.47 36.23
N ALA A 54 52.76 -56.85 37.37
CA ALA A 54 53.41 -56.91 38.72
C ALA A 54 54.73 -56.11 38.89
N THR A 55 55.17 -55.55 40.04
CA THR A 55 54.64 -55.30 41.43
C THR A 55 55.54 -54.19 42.09
N ARG A 56 55.49 -53.72 43.36
CA ARG A 56 54.85 -54.12 44.64
C ARG A 56 54.72 -52.92 45.63
N SER A 57 53.83 -53.05 46.62
CA SER A 57 53.80 -52.52 48.02
C SER A 57 54.65 -51.32 48.51
N ASP A 58 54.00 -50.50 49.34
CA ASP A 58 54.44 -49.29 50.06
C ASP A 58 55.61 -49.41 51.05
N VAL A 59 56.31 -48.28 51.27
CA VAL A 59 57.08 -47.96 52.49
C VAL A 59 56.94 -46.45 52.80
N ALA A 60 56.82 -46.09 54.08
CA ALA A 60 56.70 -44.70 54.54
C ALA A 60 58.06 -43.99 54.75
N PRO A 61 58.06 -42.71 55.15
CA PRO A 61 58.90 -42.35 56.30
C PRO A 61 58.12 -41.62 57.41
N ALA A 62 58.54 -41.83 58.66
CA ALA A 62 57.92 -41.25 59.85
C ALA A 62 58.62 -39.96 60.33
N GLY A 63 57.85 -39.06 60.96
CA GLY A 63 58.38 -37.87 61.61
C GLY A 63 59.01 -38.14 62.98
N ARG A 64 60.20 -37.59 63.21
CA ARG A 64 60.80 -37.37 64.54
C ARG A 64 60.14 -36.13 65.21
N SER A 65 60.13 -35.92 66.53
CA SER A 65 60.27 -36.79 67.72
C SER A 65 60.14 -35.93 68.99
N THR A 66 59.70 -36.49 70.13
CA THR A 66 59.66 -35.84 71.47
C THR A 66 58.65 -34.68 71.61
N ARG A 67 57.95 -34.49 72.74
CA ARG A 67 58.52 -34.27 74.09
C ARG A 67 57.58 -34.65 75.25
N ALA A 68 58.19 -35.15 76.32
CA ALA A 68 57.82 -34.99 77.74
C ALA A 68 56.32 -35.01 78.15
N ARG A 69 55.87 -36.17 78.63
CA ARG A 69 54.67 -36.33 79.47
C ARG A 69 54.89 -35.64 80.83
N ARG A 70 54.50 -34.37 80.99
CA ARG A 70 54.41 -33.70 82.30
C ARG A 70 53.00 -33.83 82.87
N THR A 71 52.82 -34.74 83.83
CA THR A 71 51.65 -34.76 84.70
C THR A 71 51.62 -33.49 85.55
N ARG A 72 50.66 -32.60 85.28
CA ARG A 72 50.31 -31.49 86.18
C ARG A 72 49.02 -31.86 86.88
N GLN A 73 49.01 -31.79 88.21
CA GLN A 73 47.81 -32.11 89.00
C GLN A 73 46.65 -31.20 88.60
N VAL A 74 45.44 -31.74 88.60
CA VAL A 74 44.21 -30.94 88.54
C VAL A 74 44.06 -30.27 89.90
N VAL A 75 44.49 -29.01 89.98
CA VAL A 75 44.14 -28.14 91.10
C VAL A 75 42.74 -27.62 90.82
N ASP A 76 41.77 -28.09 91.59
CA ASP A 76 40.37 -27.65 91.45
C ASP A 76 40.21 -26.24 92.03
N VAL A 77 40.24 -25.23 91.15
CA VAL A 77 39.98 -23.84 91.50
C VAL A 77 38.52 -23.52 91.19
N GLY A 78 37.64 -24.00 92.06
CA GLY A 78 36.20 -23.79 91.97
C GLY A 78 35.76 -22.37 92.28
N THR A 79 35.75 -21.47 91.28
CA THR A 79 34.97 -20.20 91.30
C THR A 79 34.45 -19.82 89.91
N ARG A 80 33.86 -20.76 89.17
CA ARG A 80 33.01 -20.43 87.99
C ARG A 80 31.70 -19.80 88.44
N GLY A 81 31.76 -18.52 88.81
CA GLY A 81 30.60 -17.74 89.24
C GLY A 81 29.45 -17.81 88.23
N ALA A 82 28.22 -17.86 88.74
CA ALA A 82 27.00 -18.09 87.94
C ALA A 82 26.88 -17.12 86.75
N SER A 83 27.41 -15.89 86.88
CA SER A 83 27.46 -14.86 85.83
C SER A 83 28.17 -15.31 84.54
N PHE A 84 29.19 -16.17 84.58
CA PHE A 84 29.86 -16.66 83.36
C PHE A 84 29.03 -17.72 82.63
N VAL A 85 28.52 -18.71 83.38
CA VAL A 85 27.65 -19.77 82.81
C VAL A 85 26.33 -19.16 82.32
N PHE A 86 25.79 -18.18 83.04
CA PHE A 86 24.64 -17.39 82.61
C PHE A 86 24.95 -16.60 81.34
N ARG A 87 26.02 -15.79 81.29
CA ARG A 87 26.41 -15.05 80.07
C ARG A 87 26.63 -15.96 78.86
N HIS A 88 27.23 -17.13 79.03
CA HIS A 88 27.41 -18.10 77.93
C HIS A 88 26.07 -18.74 77.51
N ARG A 89 25.17 -19.09 78.44
CA ARG A 89 23.83 -19.61 78.12
C ARG A 89 22.95 -18.56 77.46
N THR A 90 22.94 -17.33 77.96
CA THR A 90 22.20 -16.20 77.38
C THR A 90 22.77 -15.81 76.01
N GLY A 91 24.09 -15.82 75.83
CA GLY A 91 24.72 -15.64 74.52
C GLY A 91 24.30 -16.72 73.52
N ASN A 92 24.38 -18.01 73.91
CA ASN A 92 23.91 -19.10 73.07
C ASN A 92 22.41 -19.02 72.79
N ALA A 93 21.58 -18.59 73.75
CA ALA A 93 20.14 -18.41 73.56
C ALA A 93 19.83 -17.26 72.59
N VAL A 94 20.55 -16.14 72.67
CA VAL A 94 20.45 -15.03 71.69
C VAL A 94 20.87 -15.48 70.29
N ILE A 95 21.97 -16.24 70.17
CA ILE A 95 22.41 -16.81 68.89
C ILE A 95 21.38 -17.81 68.35
N LEU A 96 20.80 -18.67 69.20
CA LEU A 96 19.75 -19.61 68.80
C LEU A 96 18.49 -18.88 68.34
N VAL A 97 18.05 -17.85 69.05
CA VAL A 97 16.90 -17.00 68.67
C VAL A 97 17.19 -16.27 67.36
N LEU A 98 18.39 -15.73 67.15
CA LEU A 98 18.78 -15.11 65.88
C LEU A 98 18.78 -16.12 64.71
N MET A 99 19.29 -17.34 64.92
CA MET A 99 19.20 -18.41 63.93
C MET A 99 17.74 -18.83 63.65
N LEU A 100 16.90 -18.90 64.68
CA LEU A 100 15.50 -19.30 64.55
C LEU A 100 14.71 -18.21 63.79
N VAL A 101 14.90 -16.93 64.13
CA VAL A 101 14.38 -15.78 63.37
C VAL A 101 14.83 -15.83 61.92
N ALA A 102 16.12 -16.03 61.66
CA ALA A 102 16.66 -16.16 60.31
C ALA A 102 16.07 -17.36 59.54
N ALA A 103 15.84 -18.49 60.22
CA ALA A 103 15.20 -19.67 59.62
C ALA A 103 13.72 -19.42 59.29
N THR A 104 12.94 -18.77 60.18
CA THR A 104 11.56 -18.35 59.83
C THR A 104 11.55 -17.34 58.69
N GLN A 105 12.47 -16.39 58.65
CA GLN A 105 12.55 -15.41 57.57
C GLN A 105 12.93 -16.07 56.24
N LEU A 106 13.86 -17.03 56.26
CA LEU A 106 14.22 -17.84 55.09
C LEU A 106 13.03 -18.67 54.62
N PHE A 107 12.25 -19.27 55.52
CA PHE A 107 11.02 -20.00 55.19
C PHE A 107 9.94 -19.09 54.59
N PHE A 108 9.72 -17.89 55.15
CA PHE A 108 8.82 -16.88 54.58
C PHE A 108 9.26 -16.42 53.18
N LEU A 109 10.55 -16.35 52.89
CA LEU A 109 11.06 -15.99 51.56
C LEU A 109 11.01 -17.16 50.57
N GLN A 110 11.43 -18.36 50.99
CA GLN A 110 11.57 -19.56 50.14
C GLN A 110 10.29 -20.40 49.99
N VAL A 111 9.28 -20.18 50.83
CA VAL A 111 7.99 -20.88 50.76
C VAL A 111 6.83 -19.92 50.48
N SER A 112 6.51 -18.98 51.37
CA SER A 112 5.29 -18.15 51.20
C SER A 112 5.43 -17.09 50.12
N HIS A 113 6.56 -16.38 50.04
CA HIS A 113 6.81 -15.36 49.00
C HIS A 113 7.43 -15.93 47.72
N ALA A 114 7.80 -17.22 47.69
CA ALA A 114 8.58 -17.79 46.61
C ALA A 114 7.90 -17.74 45.24
N ALA A 115 6.56 -17.82 45.18
CA ALA A 115 5.81 -17.63 43.94
C ALA A 115 5.90 -16.18 43.43
N GLY A 116 5.71 -15.19 44.32
CA GLY A 116 5.78 -13.77 43.99
C GLY A 116 7.19 -13.32 43.61
N LEU A 117 8.21 -13.74 44.37
CA LEU A 117 9.61 -13.44 44.10
C LEU A 117 10.11 -14.11 42.80
N ARG A 118 9.69 -15.36 42.52
CA ARG A 118 9.97 -15.99 41.22
C ARG A 118 9.25 -15.30 40.07
N ALA A 119 8.01 -14.82 40.26
CA ALA A 119 7.29 -14.07 39.23
C ALA A 119 7.93 -12.70 38.95
N GLN A 120 8.38 -11.98 39.98
CA GLN A 120 9.12 -10.72 39.83
C GLN A 120 10.47 -10.94 39.16
N ALA A 121 11.26 -11.93 39.59
CA ALA A 121 12.52 -12.28 38.95
C ALA A 121 12.32 -12.72 37.49
N ALA A 122 11.33 -13.56 37.20
CA ALA A 122 10.99 -13.94 35.82
C ALA A 122 10.56 -12.73 34.98
N GLY A 123 9.82 -11.76 35.55
CA GLY A 123 9.47 -10.51 34.89
C GLY A 123 10.66 -9.58 34.62
N GLN A 124 11.71 -9.63 35.45
CA GLN A 124 12.94 -8.86 35.27
C GLN A 124 13.94 -9.52 34.31
N LEU A 125 13.95 -10.87 34.24
CA LEU A 125 14.84 -11.63 33.36
C LEU A 125 14.25 -11.83 31.95
N LYS A 126 12.92 -11.94 31.81
CA LYS A 126 12.25 -12.23 30.53
C LYS A 126 12.40 -11.09 29.53
N VAL A 127 13.14 -11.34 28.46
CA VAL A 127 13.12 -10.54 27.23
C VAL A 127 12.22 -11.24 26.21
N THR A 128 11.45 -10.46 25.45
CA THR A 128 10.79 -10.94 24.22
C THR A 128 11.34 -10.13 23.08
N ASP A 129 12.00 -10.82 22.16
CA ASP A 129 12.72 -10.27 21.02
C ASP A 129 11.87 -10.48 19.77
N VAL A 130 11.52 -9.39 19.10
CA VAL A 130 10.63 -9.39 17.92
C VAL A 130 11.48 -9.62 16.68
N GLN A 131 11.00 -10.48 15.78
CA GLN A 131 11.67 -10.78 14.51
C GLN A 131 10.81 -10.19 13.38
N PRO A 132 11.07 -8.94 12.95
CA PRO A 132 10.15 -8.25 12.07
C PRO A 132 10.02 -8.92 10.71
N ALA A 133 8.79 -9.01 10.22
CA ALA A 133 8.45 -9.52 8.91
C ALA A 133 8.83 -8.48 7.84
N ALA A 134 9.72 -8.86 6.92
CA ALA A 134 9.97 -8.03 5.74
C ALA A 134 8.69 -7.88 4.89
N ARG A 135 8.28 -6.64 4.66
CA ARG A 135 7.07 -6.26 3.91
C ARG A 135 7.18 -6.69 2.43
N GLY A 136 6.15 -7.37 1.92
CA GLY A 136 6.06 -7.94 0.57
C GLY A 136 6.11 -6.90 -0.55
N SER A 137 6.49 -7.30 -1.76
CA SER A 137 6.71 -6.36 -2.88
C SER A 137 5.40 -6.01 -3.60
N ILE A 138 5.34 -4.85 -4.25
CA ILE A 138 4.35 -4.53 -5.28
C ILE A 138 5.10 -4.54 -6.61
N VAL A 139 4.61 -5.32 -7.57
CA VAL A 139 5.24 -5.50 -8.90
C VAL A 139 4.22 -5.34 -10.02
N ASP A 140 4.68 -4.96 -11.21
CA ASP A 140 3.83 -4.81 -12.39
C ASP A 140 3.43 -6.17 -13.01
N ARG A 141 2.69 -6.14 -14.13
CA ARG A 141 2.21 -7.33 -14.85
C ARG A 141 3.32 -8.25 -15.36
N ASN A 142 4.55 -7.73 -15.47
CA ASN A 142 5.77 -8.36 -15.97
C ASN A 142 6.73 -8.78 -14.82
N ASN A 143 6.39 -8.43 -13.57
CA ASN A 143 7.14 -8.60 -12.31
C ASN A 143 8.22 -7.53 -12.03
N ASP A 144 8.20 -6.40 -12.73
CA ASP A 144 9.11 -5.29 -12.43
C ASP A 144 8.68 -4.52 -11.18
N ARG A 145 9.67 -4.14 -10.35
CA ARG A 145 9.43 -3.70 -8.96
C ARG A 145 8.98 -2.24 -8.87
N LEU A 146 7.72 -2.04 -8.52
CA LEU A 146 7.14 -0.73 -8.18
C LEU A 146 7.43 -0.33 -6.74
N ALA A 147 7.26 -1.25 -5.79
CA ALA A 147 7.68 -1.07 -4.41
C ALA A 147 8.27 -2.37 -3.84
N PHE A 148 9.35 -2.29 -3.07
CA PHE A 148 9.87 -3.45 -2.33
C PHE A 148 10.64 -3.02 -1.08
N THR A 149 10.89 -3.97 -0.18
CA THR A 149 11.62 -3.71 1.07
C THR A 149 13.02 -4.29 1.00
N ILE A 150 14.01 -3.53 1.49
CA ILE A 150 15.38 -3.99 1.74
C ILE A 150 15.69 -3.96 3.22
N GLU A 151 16.53 -4.90 3.68
CA GLU A 151 17.06 -4.88 5.03
C GLU A 151 18.18 -3.84 5.14
N ALA A 152 18.07 -2.94 6.12
CA ALA A 152 19.03 -1.90 6.44
C ALA A 152 19.33 -1.86 7.94
N ARG A 153 20.16 -0.91 8.35
CA ARG A 153 20.49 -0.63 9.76
C ARG A 153 20.35 0.85 10.09
N ALA A 154 19.90 1.12 11.31
CA ALA A 154 20.03 2.41 11.94
C ALA A 154 21.24 2.37 12.88
N LEU A 155 22.21 3.26 12.70
CA LEU A 155 23.36 3.39 13.58
C LEU A 155 22.98 4.23 14.80
N THR A 156 23.15 3.67 16.00
CA THR A 156 22.69 4.28 17.26
C THR A 156 23.82 4.47 18.26
N PHE A 157 23.63 5.39 19.20
CA PHE A 157 24.63 5.73 20.21
C PHE A 157 23.95 6.18 21.49
N GLN A 158 24.65 6.11 22.64
CA GLN A 158 24.14 6.56 23.94
C GLN A 158 25.06 7.65 24.53
N PRO A 159 24.94 8.92 24.08
CA PRO A 159 25.93 9.97 24.32
C PRO A 159 26.34 10.12 25.79
N LYS A 160 25.37 10.28 26.69
CA LYS A 160 25.60 10.42 28.13
C LYS A 160 26.21 9.18 28.80
N ARG A 161 25.94 7.97 28.29
CA ARG A 161 26.49 6.73 28.85
C ARG A 161 27.94 6.52 28.40
N ILE A 162 28.17 6.59 27.08
CA ILE A 162 29.49 6.35 26.51
C ILE A 162 30.50 7.41 26.95
N ARG A 163 30.14 8.71 26.97
CA ARG A 163 31.06 9.77 27.44
C ARG A 163 31.56 9.50 28.86
N ARG A 164 30.66 9.18 29.80
CA ARG A 164 31.03 8.81 31.18
C ARG A 164 31.91 7.56 31.25
N GLN A 165 31.59 6.53 30.46
CA GLN A 165 32.40 5.29 30.42
C GLN A 165 33.82 5.55 29.89
N LEU A 166 33.98 6.38 28.86
CA LEU A 166 35.29 6.78 28.33
C LEU A 166 36.07 7.65 29.34
N GLU A 167 35.41 8.64 29.97
CA GLU A 167 36.03 9.46 31.02
C GLU A 167 36.49 8.63 32.22
N GLU A 168 35.68 7.66 32.67
CA GLU A 168 36.05 6.74 33.75
C GLU A 168 37.19 5.81 33.35
N ALA A 169 37.20 5.29 32.13
CA ALA A 169 38.30 4.47 31.62
C ALA A 169 39.61 5.26 31.58
N ARG A 170 39.57 6.51 31.08
CA ARG A 170 40.71 7.44 31.05
C ARG A 170 41.23 7.80 32.44
N LYS A 171 40.34 7.92 33.44
CA LYS A 171 40.69 8.12 34.86
C LYS A 171 41.30 6.86 35.50
N LYS A 172 40.86 5.65 35.09
CA LYS A 172 41.35 4.36 35.61
C LYS A 172 42.67 3.92 34.95
N THR A 173 42.95 4.32 33.71
CA THR A 173 44.16 3.91 32.99
C THR A 173 44.57 4.94 31.93
N SER A 174 45.79 5.47 32.03
CA SER A 174 46.36 6.49 31.12
C SER A 174 46.57 6.04 29.67
N ALA A 175 46.46 4.72 29.41
CA ALA A 175 46.49 4.13 28.07
C ALA A 175 45.09 4.00 27.41
N ALA A 176 43.99 4.24 28.14
CA ALA A 176 42.65 4.26 27.54
C ALA A 176 42.49 5.47 26.60
N PRO A 177 41.72 5.38 25.50
CA PRO A 177 41.56 6.47 24.54
C PRO A 177 41.12 7.80 25.17
N ASP A 178 41.58 8.93 24.62
CA ASP A 178 41.01 10.23 24.97
C ASP A 178 39.52 10.27 24.55
N PRO A 179 38.58 10.62 25.45
CA PRO A 179 37.16 10.63 25.11
C PRO A 179 36.82 11.56 23.94
N GLN A 180 37.47 12.73 23.87
CA GLN A 180 37.15 13.74 22.86
C GLN A 180 37.66 13.32 21.48
N GLN A 181 38.86 12.72 21.41
CA GLN A 181 39.39 12.15 20.18
C GLN A 181 38.62 10.91 19.74
N ARG A 182 38.29 9.97 20.65
CA ARG A 182 37.52 8.76 20.31
C ARG A 182 36.17 9.09 19.67
N LEU A 183 35.48 10.15 20.10
CA LEU A 183 34.25 10.61 19.44
C LEU A 183 34.50 11.22 18.05
N ARG A 184 35.63 11.91 17.82
CA ARG A 184 36.01 12.38 16.47
C ARG A 184 36.33 11.22 15.54
N ASP A 185 37.04 10.20 16.03
CA ASP A 185 37.39 9.01 15.26
C ASP A 185 36.13 8.26 14.81
N ILE A 186 35.15 8.09 15.71
CA ILE A 186 33.82 7.52 15.39
C ILE A 186 33.12 8.38 14.33
N ALA A 187 33.10 9.70 14.51
CA ALA A 187 32.43 10.61 13.58
C ALA A 187 33.05 10.58 12.16
N GLN A 188 34.39 10.49 12.08
CA GLN A 188 35.11 10.37 10.81
C GLN A 188 34.88 9.02 10.14
N GLU A 189 34.87 7.90 10.87
CA GLU A 189 34.55 6.59 10.28
C GLU A 189 33.11 6.56 9.76
N VAL A 190 32.13 6.97 10.58
CA VAL A 190 30.71 6.95 10.20
C VAL A 190 30.46 7.83 8.98
N ALA A 191 30.99 9.05 8.96
CA ALA A 191 30.85 9.93 7.79
C ALA A 191 31.60 9.38 6.56
N GLY A 192 32.85 8.92 6.72
CA GLY A 192 33.66 8.40 5.62
C GLY A 192 33.05 7.14 4.97
N LYS A 193 32.49 6.23 5.77
CA LYS A 193 31.77 5.04 5.29
C LYS A 193 30.40 5.33 4.67
N LEU A 194 29.83 6.51 4.92
CA LEU A 194 28.55 6.97 4.39
C LEU A 194 28.71 8.10 3.36
N ASN A 195 29.85 8.16 2.66
CA ASN A 195 30.14 9.16 1.61
C ASN A 195 29.90 10.61 2.06
N ASN A 196 30.23 10.90 3.33
CA ASN A 196 30.04 12.16 4.04
C ASN A 196 28.58 12.66 4.09
N LYS A 197 27.60 11.73 4.11
CA LYS A 197 26.16 12.00 4.26
C LYS A 197 25.55 11.07 5.32
N PRO A 198 25.38 11.50 6.59
CA PRO A 198 25.73 12.82 7.15
C PRO A 198 27.24 13.05 7.26
N ASP A 199 27.63 14.33 7.37
CA ASP A 199 29.03 14.71 7.55
C ASP A 199 29.55 14.47 8.99
N ALA A 200 30.88 14.48 9.14
CA ALA A 200 31.54 14.21 10.42
C ALA A 200 31.21 15.25 11.51
N ALA A 201 30.91 16.51 11.18
CA ALA A 201 30.54 17.52 12.17
C ALA A 201 29.10 17.30 12.68
N ALA A 202 28.17 16.94 11.79
CA ALA A 202 26.81 16.55 12.14
C ALA A 202 26.77 15.27 13.00
N VAL A 203 27.60 14.26 12.68
CA VAL A 203 27.73 13.04 13.51
C VAL A 203 28.36 13.38 14.86
N LEU A 204 29.45 14.16 14.90
CA LEU A 204 30.11 14.56 16.15
C LEU A 204 29.17 15.34 17.08
N LYS A 205 28.34 16.25 16.53
CA LYS A 205 27.31 16.97 17.28
C LYS A 205 26.30 16.04 17.96
N LYS A 206 25.90 14.94 17.29
CA LYS A 206 25.04 13.91 17.88
C LYS A 206 25.77 13.12 18.98
N LEU A 207 27.00 12.69 18.73
CA LEU A 207 27.84 11.95 19.70
C LEU A 207 28.13 12.75 20.98
N GLN A 208 28.25 14.07 20.86
CA GLN A 208 28.50 15.00 21.97
C GLN A 208 27.24 15.53 22.66
N SER A 209 26.04 15.26 22.11
CA SER A 209 24.77 15.75 22.65
C SER A 209 24.51 15.26 24.08
N ASP A 210 23.66 15.99 24.82
CA ASP A 210 23.18 15.59 26.15
C ASP A 210 21.91 14.72 26.10
N GLU A 211 21.67 14.03 25.00
CA GLU A 211 20.62 13.01 24.90
C GLU A 211 21.09 11.67 25.50
N THR A 212 20.14 10.84 25.90
CA THR A 212 20.41 9.48 26.41
C THR A 212 20.66 8.48 25.28
N PHE A 213 20.11 8.74 24.10
CA PHE A 213 20.14 7.90 22.92
C PHE A 213 20.02 8.78 21.67
N VAL A 214 20.75 8.49 20.59
CA VAL A 214 20.66 9.20 19.30
C VAL A 214 20.81 8.25 18.11
N TYR A 215 20.10 8.53 17.02
CA TYR A 215 20.36 7.95 15.70
C TYR A 215 21.47 8.73 14.98
N LEU A 216 22.65 8.14 14.81
CA LEU A 216 23.76 8.72 14.05
C LEU A 216 23.40 8.81 12.56
N ALA A 217 22.98 7.68 11.98
CA ALA A 217 22.49 7.55 10.62
C ALA A 217 21.37 6.49 10.57
N ARG A 218 20.56 6.53 9.50
CA ARG A 218 19.50 5.56 9.16
C ARG A 218 19.74 5.04 7.74
N ALA A 219 19.01 4.01 7.32
CA ALA A 219 19.14 3.44 5.97
C ALA A 219 20.59 2.99 5.61
N VAL A 220 21.37 2.56 6.60
CA VAL A 220 22.76 2.12 6.40
C VAL A 220 22.79 0.66 5.93
N ASP A 221 23.64 0.36 4.95
CA ASP A 221 23.89 -1.02 4.50
C ASP A 221 24.31 -1.93 5.68
N PRO A 222 23.76 -3.15 5.82
CA PRO A 222 24.07 -4.04 6.95
C PRO A 222 25.54 -4.42 7.10
N ALA A 223 26.31 -4.55 6.01
CA ALA A 223 27.74 -4.84 6.06
C ALA A 223 28.55 -3.61 6.47
N VAL A 224 28.19 -2.42 5.97
CA VAL A 224 28.79 -1.13 6.40
C VAL A 224 28.55 -0.89 7.90
N ALA A 225 27.32 -1.09 8.37
CA ALA A 225 26.99 -0.96 9.79
C ALA A 225 27.77 -1.98 10.65
N SER A 226 27.85 -3.24 10.21
CA SER A 226 28.61 -4.29 10.91
C SER A 226 30.10 -3.96 11.01
N ALA A 227 30.70 -3.40 9.95
CA ALA A 227 32.10 -2.98 9.96
C ALA A 227 32.36 -1.81 10.94
N ILE A 228 31.43 -0.85 11.03
CA ILE A 228 31.51 0.26 12.00
C ILE A 228 31.41 -0.28 13.43
N CYS A 229 30.41 -1.10 13.75
CA CYS A 229 30.21 -1.67 15.08
C CYS A 229 31.37 -2.59 15.52
N ALA A 230 31.99 -3.32 14.57
CA ALA A 230 33.17 -4.16 14.86
C ALA A 230 34.42 -3.33 15.24
N LYS A 231 34.57 -2.12 14.67
CA LYS A 231 35.68 -1.19 14.97
C LYS A 231 35.38 -0.29 16.19
N TYR A 232 34.10 -0.01 16.42
CA TYR A 232 33.60 0.85 17.49
C TYR A 232 32.42 0.19 18.22
N PRO A 233 32.67 -0.71 19.19
CA PRO A 233 31.62 -1.36 19.99
C PRO A 233 30.73 -0.41 20.79
N GLU A 234 31.11 0.87 20.87
CA GLU A 234 30.29 1.94 21.44
C GLU A 234 29.10 2.36 20.54
N VAL A 235 29.15 2.01 19.25
CA VAL A 235 28.09 2.28 18.25
C VAL A 235 27.20 1.04 18.14
N GLY A 236 25.89 1.24 18.31
CA GLY A 236 24.87 0.22 18.06
C GLY A 236 24.43 0.19 16.59
N ALA A 237 23.88 -0.95 16.16
CA ALA A 237 23.18 -1.09 14.90
C ALA A 237 21.86 -1.82 15.14
N GLU A 238 20.75 -1.10 14.97
CA GLU A 238 19.38 -1.64 15.06
C GLU A 238 18.89 -2.03 13.65
N ARG A 239 18.12 -3.12 13.53
CA ARG A 239 17.49 -3.49 12.24
C ARG A 239 16.46 -2.43 11.88
N GLN A 240 16.55 -1.95 10.64
CA GLN A 240 15.55 -1.09 10.03
C GLN A 240 15.20 -1.70 8.68
N ASP A 241 13.93 -1.92 8.40
CA ASP A 241 13.49 -2.32 7.07
C ASP A 241 13.14 -1.04 6.29
N LEU A 242 13.63 -0.93 5.05
CA LEU A 242 13.49 0.27 4.23
C LEU A 242 12.69 -0.03 2.96
N ARG A 243 11.58 0.68 2.79
CA ARG A 243 10.78 0.64 1.57
C ARG A 243 11.47 1.43 0.46
N GLN A 244 11.50 0.86 -0.73
CA GLN A 244 12.14 1.37 -1.93
C GLN A 244 11.10 1.47 -3.06
N TYR A 245 11.08 2.60 -3.74
CA TYR A 245 10.21 2.89 -4.88
C TYR A 245 11.08 3.26 -6.09
N PRO A 246 11.51 2.28 -6.94
CA PRO A 246 12.57 2.50 -7.92
C PRO A 246 12.26 3.55 -8.99
N GLY A 247 10.98 3.69 -9.37
CA GLY A 247 10.51 4.72 -10.29
C GLY A 247 10.19 6.06 -9.64
N GLY A 248 10.48 6.24 -8.34
CA GLY A 248 10.08 7.42 -7.57
C GLY A 248 8.57 7.62 -7.61
N SER A 249 8.14 8.68 -8.30
CA SER A 249 6.72 9.02 -8.51
C SER A 249 5.97 8.14 -9.53
N LEU A 250 6.63 7.18 -10.20
CA LEU A 250 5.97 6.24 -11.12
C LEU A 250 4.84 5.48 -10.40
N ALA A 251 3.62 5.56 -10.95
CA ALA A 251 2.42 4.92 -10.40
C ALA A 251 2.07 5.30 -8.94
N ALA A 252 2.61 6.38 -8.36
CA ALA A 252 2.49 6.68 -6.94
C ALA A 252 1.04 6.84 -6.44
N ASN A 253 0.10 7.34 -7.26
CA ASN A 253 -1.34 7.38 -6.91
C ASN A 253 -2.02 6.00 -6.85
N VAL A 254 -1.40 4.97 -7.42
CA VAL A 254 -1.86 3.56 -7.35
C VAL A 254 -1.10 2.83 -6.25
N VAL A 255 0.24 2.81 -6.33
CA VAL A 255 1.11 2.12 -5.37
C VAL A 255 0.92 2.69 -3.97
N GLY A 256 0.90 4.01 -3.83
CA GLY A 256 0.76 4.69 -2.56
C GLY A 256 2.11 4.94 -1.86
N GLY A 257 2.10 4.83 -0.53
CA GLY A 257 3.27 5.07 0.31
C GLY A 257 3.07 4.53 1.73
N ILE A 258 4.15 4.48 2.51
CA ILE A 258 4.15 4.03 3.90
C ILE A 258 4.59 5.15 4.86
N ASP A 259 4.36 4.95 6.15
CA ASP A 259 4.91 5.77 7.23
C ASP A 259 6.34 5.34 7.66
N TRP A 260 6.82 5.88 8.78
CA TRP A 260 8.16 5.59 9.32
C TRP A 260 8.26 4.28 10.11
N ASP A 261 7.14 3.71 10.53
CA ASP A 261 7.07 2.50 11.36
C ASP A 261 6.78 1.24 10.52
N GLY A 262 6.33 1.41 9.27
CA GLY A 262 6.22 0.36 8.25
C GLY A 262 4.81 0.17 7.68
N HIS A 263 3.84 0.97 8.12
CA HIS A 263 2.43 0.84 7.77
C HIS A 263 2.08 1.63 6.51
N GLY A 264 1.15 1.11 5.73
CA GLY A 264 0.54 1.82 4.61
C GLY A 264 -0.14 3.12 5.03
N LEU A 265 0.02 4.16 4.20
CA LEU A 265 -0.53 5.50 4.41
C LEU A 265 -1.40 5.97 3.24
N LEU A 266 -1.13 5.46 2.03
CA LEU A 266 -1.82 5.81 0.78
C LEU A 266 -1.92 4.57 -0.12
N GLY A 267 -2.84 4.60 -1.09
CA GLY A 267 -2.89 3.66 -2.23
C GLY A 267 -2.99 2.18 -1.86
N LEU A 268 -2.31 1.33 -2.64
CA LEU A 268 -2.23 -0.11 -2.40
C LEU A 268 -1.39 -0.46 -1.17
N GLU A 269 -0.42 0.37 -0.78
CA GLU A 269 0.30 0.18 0.50
C GLU A 269 -0.64 0.24 1.72
N ASP A 270 -1.60 1.17 1.74
CA ASP A 270 -2.67 1.26 2.76
C ASP A 270 -3.70 0.15 2.62
N SER A 271 -4.39 0.09 1.47
CA SER A 271 -5.52 -0.83 1.28
C SER A 271 -5.16 -2.32 1.32
N LEU A 272 -3.88 -2.67 1.10
CA LEU A 272 -3.35 -4.04 1.21
C LEU A 272 -2.34 -4.20 2.38
N ASP A 273 -2.32 -3.29 3.37
CA ASP A 273 -1.33 -3.31 4.47
C ASP A 273 -1.25 -4.68 5.17
N ALA A 274 -2.39 -5.31 5.44
CA ALA A 274 -2.45 -6.64 6.07
C ALA A 274 -1.88 -7.78 5.19
N VAL A 275 -1.88 -7.63 3.86
CA VAL A 275 -1.29 -8.60 2.91
C VAL A 275 0.21 -8.32 2.74
N LEU A 276 0.58 -7.03 2.71
CA LEU A 276 1.92 -6.55 2.46
C LEU A 276 2.81 -6.59 3.70
N ALA A 277 2.32 -6.36 4.91
CA ALA A 277 3.13 -6.38 6.13
C ALA A 277 3.58 -7.80 6.53
N GLY A 278 2.69 -8.79 6.39
CA GLY A 278 2.92 -10.16 6.88
C GLY A 278 2.59 -10.30 8.37
N THR A 279 3.41 -11.03 9.13
CA THR A 279 3.24 -11.21 10.57
C THR A 279 4.57 -11.45 11.27
N ASP A 280 4.89 -10.60 12.24
CA ASP A 280 6.14 -10.65 13.00
C ASP A 280 6.34 -11.96 13.77
N GLY A 281 7.59 -12.42 13.76
CA GLY A 281 8.05 -13.50 14.63
C GLY A 281 8.37 -12.99 16.02
N SER A 282 8.56 -13.91 16.96
CA SER A 282 9.08 -13.59 18.28
C SER A 282 9.85 -14.74 18.90
N VAL A 283 10.79 -14.41 19.78
CA VAL A 283 11.46 -15.37 20.65
C VAL A 283 11.56 -14.80 22.06
N THR A 284 11.08 -15.55 23.04
CA THR A 284 11.29 -15.24 24.46
C THR A 284 12.58 -15.90 24.94
N TYR A 285 13.40 -15.18 25.71
CA TYR A 285 14.54 -15.72 26.43
C TYR A 285 14.72 -15.02 27.77
N ASP A 286 15.53 -15.59 28.66
CA ASP A 286 15.93 -14.93 29.90
C ASP A 286 17.33 -14.29 29.71
N ARG A 287 17.46 -13.05 30.16
CA ARG A 287 18.69 -12.25 30.13
C ARG A 287 19.20 -12.07 31.56
N GLY A 288 20.48 -12.34 31.81
CA GLY A 288 21.13 -12.11 33.08
C GLY A 288 21.27 -10.61 33.41
N SER A 289 21.61 -10.29 34.66
CA SER A 289 21.87 -8.92 35.12
C SER A 289 23.11 -8.27 34.48
N ASP A 290 23.92 -9.07 33.78
CA ASP A 290 25.06 -8.68 32.93
C ASP A 290 24.65 -8.33 31.48
N GLY A 291 23.38 -8.58 31.10
CA GLY A 291 22.86 -8.39 29.75
C GLY A 291 23.00 -9.62 28.83
N VAL A 292 23.63 -10.70 29.29
CA VAL A 292 23.89 -11.91 28.49
C VAL A 292 22.64 -12.81 28.46
N VAL A 293 22.39 -13.48 27.34
CA VAL A 293 21.28 -14.44 27.23
C VAL A 293 21.63 -15.73 27.96
N ILE A 294 20.78 -16.16 28.89
CA ILE A 294 20.98 -17.38 29.67
C ILE A 294 20.82 -18.60 28.72
N PRO A 295 21.85 -19.45 28.53
CA PRO A 295 21.77 -20.59 27.64
C PRO A 295 20.61 -21.53 27.99
N GLY A 296 19.88 -21.99 26.97
CA GLY A 296 18.72 -22.87 27.14
C GLY A 296 17.41 -22.18 27.58
N SER A 297 17.42 -20.89 27.92
CA SER A 297 16.20 -20.15 28.33
C SER A 297 15.18 -19.89 27.22
N TYR A 298 15.58 -20.09 25.96
CA TYR A 298 14.77 -19.81 24.77
C TYR A 298 13.45 -20.59 24.73
N ARG A 299 12.33 -19.86 24.64
CA ARG A 299 10.95 -20.38 24.60
C ARG A 299 10.06 -19.49 23.74
N ASN A 300 8.80 -19.91 23.54
CA ASN A 300 7.79 -19.18 22.78
C ASN A 300 8.34 -18.67 21.43
N ARG A 301 8.87 -19.58 20.61
CA ARG A 301 9.47 -19.28 19.31
C ARG A 301 8.41 -19.32 18.22
N HIS A 302 8.07 -18.15 17.70
CA HIS A 302 7.22 -17.97 16.52
C HIS A 302 8.10 -17.43 15.39
N LYS A 303 8.12 -18.09 14.24
CA LYS A 303 8.81 -17.56 13.06
C LYS A 303 8.01 -16.39 12.49
N ALA A 304 8.72 -15.41 11.93
CA ALA A 304 8.10 -14.39 11.09
C ALA A 304 7.52 -15.04 9.82
N VAL A 305 6.40 -14.51 9.35
CA VAL A 305 5.83 -14.76 8.03
C VAL A 305 5.93 -13.45 7.26
N HIS A 306 6.67 -13.45 6.16
CA HIS A 306 6.86 -12.24 5.34
C HIS A 306 5.55 -11.78 4.71
N GLY A 307 5.51 -10.54 4.25
CA GLY A 307 4.41 -10.07 3.43
C GLY A 307 4.33 -10.81 2.09
N SER A 308 3.12 -10.93 1.55
CA SER A 308 2.92 -11.48 0.21
C SER A 308 3.25 -10.42 -0.84
N THR A 309 3.77 -10.85 -1.99
CA THR A 309 4.01 -9.96 -3.13
C THR A 309 2.72 -9.79 -3.93
N VAL A 310 2.33 -8.55 -4.20
CA VAL A 310 1.15 -8.20 -5.00
C VAL A 310 1.60 -7.91 -6.43
N VAL A 311 1.03 -8.64 -7.38
CA VAL A 311 1.24 -8.47 -8.82
C VAL A 311 0.08 -7.65 -9.38
N LEU A 312 0.39 -6.54 -10.04
CA LEU A 312 -0.61 -5.66 -10.64
C LEU A 312 -0.92 -6.03 -12.10
N THR A 313 -1.97 -5.43 -12.63
CA THR A 313 -2.27 -5.40 -14.06
C THR A 313 -1.51 -4.30 -14.80
N LEU A 314 -0.98 -3.29 -14.08
CA LEU A 314 -0.19 -2.21 -14.67
C LEU A 314 0.98 -2.74 -15.48
N ASP A 315 1.31 -2.03 -16.55
CA ASP A 315 2.56 -2.18 -17.29
C ASP A 315 3.44 -0.95 -16.99
N ASN A 316 4.65 -1.15 -16.46
CA ASN A 316 5.49 -0.04 -16.03
C ASN A 316 5.86 0.93 -17.17
N ASP A 317 6.08 0.42 -18.37
CA ASP A 317 6.45 1.23 -19.53
C ASP A 317 5.23 2.00 -20.08
N ILE A 318 4.03 1.39 -20.13
CA ILE A 318 2.81 2.12 -20.50
C ILE A 318 2.51 3.19 -19.45
N GLN A 319 2.60 2.85 -18.16
CA GLN A 319 2.40 3.79 -17.06
C GLN A 319 3.38 4.97 -17.16
N PHE A 320 4.67 4.71 -17.39
CA PHE A 320 5.68 5.77 -17.52
C PHE A 320 5.37 6.71 -18.68
N TYR A 321 5.08 6.18 -19.87
CA TYR A 321 4.77 7.00 -21.04
C TYR A 321 3.47 7.81 -20.85
N VAL A 322 2.41 7.18 -20.35
CA VAL A 322 1.12 7.85 -20.09
C VAL A 322 1.27 8.93 -19.02
N GLN A 323 2.04 8.67 -17.95
CA GLN A 323 2.29 9.64 -16.88
C GLN A 323 3.15 10.82 -17.37
N GLN A 324 4.12 10.59 -18.25
CA GLN A 324 4.87 11.65 -18.92
C GLN A 324 3.95 12.50 -19.82
N GLN A 325 3.10 11.87 -20.64
CA GLN A 325 2.17 12.58 -21.53
C GLN A 325 1.09 13.36 -20.77
N VAL A 326 0.58 12.83 -19.66
CA VAL A 326 -0.33 13.56 -18.74
C VAL A 326 0.35 14.80 -18.15
N GLN A 327 1.58 14.69 -17.65
CA GLN A 327 2.30 15.84 -17.11
C GLN A 327 2.67 16.87 -18.20
N GLN A 328 2.99 16.42 -19.42
CA GLN A 328 3.21 17.30 -20.56
C GLN A 328 1.92 18.05 -20.93
N ALA A 329 0.78 17.36 -21.01
CA ALA A 329 -0.51 17.96 -21.30
C ALA A 329 -0.95 18.97 -20.23
N LYS A 330 -0.72 18.68 -18.95
CA LYS A 330 -0.89 19.63 -17.83
C LYS A 330 -0.10 20.92 -18.09
N ASN A 331 1.19 20.79 -18.39
CA ASN A 331 2.10 21.93 -18.57
C ASN A 331 1.75 22.78 -19.80
N LEU A 332 1.22 22.18 -20.87
CA LEU A 332 0.89 22.86 -22.13
C LEU A 332 -0.53 23.45 -22.15
N SER A 333 -1.51 22.77 -21.55
CA SER A 333 -2.91 23.21 -21.50
C SER A 333 -3.19 24.25 -20.42
N GLY A 334 -2.39 24.30 -19.35
CA GLY A 334 -2.67 25.12 -18.17
C GLY A 334 -3.81 24.60 -17.29
N ALA A 335 -4.24 23.35 -17.47
CA ALA A 335 -5.32 22.72 -16.71
C ALA A 335 -5.07 22.70 -15.19
N HIS A 336 -6.16 22.78 -14.41
CA HIS A 336 -6.14 22.59 -12.96
C HIS A 336 -5.70 21.17 -12.58
N ASN A 337 -6.20 20.15 -13.29
CA ASN A 337 -5.79 18.74 -13.16
C ASN A 337 -5.83 18.05 -14.54
N VAL A 338 -5.04 17.00 -14.73
CA VAL A 338 -5.08 16.11 -15.90
C VAL A 338 -4.94 14.66 -15.44
N SER A 339 -5.83 13.79 -15.91
CA SER A 339 -5.79 12.34 -15.63
C SER A 339 -6.00 11.53 -16.90
N ALA A 340 -5.35 10.36 -16.98
CA ALA A 340 -5.55 9.38 -18.05
C ALA A 340 -5.60 7.95 -17.51
N VAL A 341 -6.45 7.12 -18.11
CA VAL A 341 -6.59 5.69 -17.84
C VAL A 341 -6.48 4.93 -19.16
N VAL A 342 -5.70 3.85 -19.17
CA VAL A 342 -5.61 2.89 -20.28
C VAL A 342 -6.08 1.53 -19.78
N LEU A 343 -7.14 1.01 -20.40
CA LEU A 343 -7.65 -0.34 -20.17
C LEU A 343 -7.29 -1.25 -21.34
N ASP A 344 -6.99 -2.52 -21.04
CA ASP A 344 -7.07 -3.59 -22.03
C ASP A 344 -8.54 -3.76 -22.49
N ALA A 345 -8.75 -3.75 -23.80
CA ALA A 345 -10.08 -3.73 -24.38
C ALA A 345 -10.90 -5.00 -24.08
N LYS A 346 -10.28 -6.17 -23.91
CA LYS A 346 -10.99 -7.47 -23.84
C LYS A 346 -11.06 -8.08 -22.43
N THR A 347 -10.23 -7.61 -21.50
CA THR A 347 -10.08 -8.17 -20.15
C THR A 347 -10.36 -7.19 -19.01
N GLY A 348 -10.54 -5.90 -19.33
CA GLY A 348 -10.75 -4.83 -18.34
C GLY A 348 -9.52 -4.49 -17.49
N GLU A 349 -8.37 -5.12 -17.74
CA GLU A 349 -7.14 -4.85 -16.97
C GLU A 349 -6.71 -3.39 -17.08
N VAL A 350 -6.46 -2.74 -15.94
CA VAL A 350 -5.89 -1.40 -15.92
C VAL A 350 -4.40 -1.50 -16.25
N LEU A 351 -4.01 -1.04 -17.44
CA LEU A 351 -2.63 -1.09 -17.92
C LEU A 351 -1.84 0.17 -17.51
N ALA A 352 -2.52 1.31 -17.47
CA ALA A 352 -2.02 2.55 -16.90
C ALA A 352 -3.13 3.38 -16.26
N MET A 353 -2.79 4.09 -15.19
CA MET A 353 -3.63 5.06 -14.50
C MET A 353 -2.73 6.17 -13.95
N ALA A 354 -2.77 7.34 -14.56
CA ALA A 354 -1.89 8.46 -14.25
C ALA A 354 -2.68 9.75 -13.97
N ASN A 355 -2.14 10.56 -13.07
CA ASN A 355 -2.61 11.91 -12.74
C ASN A 355 -1.39 12.86 -12.78
N ASP A 356 -1.61 14.13 -13.10
CA ASP A 356 -0.55 15.14 -13.07
C ASP A 356 -0.11 15.49 -11.64
N ASN A 357 1.08 16.07 -11.51
CA ASN A 357 1.62 16.61 -10.26
C ASN A 357 1.57 15.62 -9.08
N THR A 358 1.73 14.33 -9.38
CA THR A 358 1.82 13.25 -8.39
C THR A 358 3.04 13.42 -7.49
N PHE A 359 2.95 12.86 -6.29
CA PHE A 359 4.02 12.80 -5.30
C PHE A 359 5.04 11.70 -5.61
N ASP A 360 6.18 11.76 -4.91
CA ASP A 360 7.22 10.74 -4.88
C ASP A 360 7.27 10.08 -3.48
N PRO A 361 6.85 8.81 -3.32
CA PRO A 361 6.88 8.09 -2.04
C PRO A 361 8.30 7.73 -1.55
N SER A 362 9.36 7.97 -2.34
CA SER A 362 10.75 7.91 -1.85
C SER A 362 11.16 9.12 -1.01
N GLN A 363 10.35 10.19 -1.05
CA GLN A 363 10.58 11.44 -0.32
C GLN A 363 9.61 11.59 0.87
N ASP A 364 9.88 12.58 1.74
CA ASP A 364 9.02 12.90 2.89
C ASP A 364 7.62 13.35 2.41
N ILE A 365 6.65 12.43 2.40
CA ILE A 365 5.25 12.67 1.98
C ILE A 365 4.63 13.84 2.75
N GLY A 366 5.00 14.02 4.02
CA GLY A 366 4.54 15.13 4.86
C GLY A 366 4.98 16.53 4.40
N ARG A 367 5.88 16.63 3.41
CA ARG A 367 6.31 17.89 2.79
C ARG A 367 5.72 18.12 1.39
N GLN A 368 5.03 17.12 0.83
CA GLN A 368 4.50 17.15 -0.54
C GLN A 368 3.04 17.64 -0.58
N GLY A 369 2.74 18.65 0.24
CA GLY A 369 1.38 19.21 0.36
C GLY A 369 0.89 19.99 -0.86
N ASP A 370 1.76 20.23 -1.84
CA ASP A 370 1.43 20.76 -3.16
C ASP A 370 1.16 19.67 -4.21
N LYS A 371 1.28 18.37 -3.85
CA LYS A 371 1.16 17.23 -4.76
C LYS A 371 -0.19 16.54 -4.67
N GLN A 372 -0.58 15.91 -5.78
CA GLN A 372 -1.73 15.03 -5.82
C GLN A 372 -1.40 13.72 -5.09
N LEU A 373 -1.81 13.62 -3.82
CA LEU A 373 -1.66 12.42 -2.99
C LEU A 373 -2.76 11.38 -3.21
N GLY A 374 -3.95 11.83 -3.64
CA GLY A 374 -5.08 10.96 -3.95
C GLY A 374 -4.99 10.34 -5.34
N ASN A 375 -6.06 9.72 -5.82
CA ASN A 375 -6.15 9.20 -7.18
C ASN A 375 -7.43 9.68 -7.89
N PRO A 376 -7.44 10.92 -8.42
CA PRO A 376 -8.62 11.53 -9.06
C PRO A 376 -9.33 10.65 -10.09
N ALA A 377 -8.59 9.81 -10.82
CA ALA A 377 -9.16 8.88 -11.80
C ALA A 377 -10.21 7.91 -11.22
N VAL A 378 -10.20 7.64 -9.91
CA VAL A 378 -11.19 6.81 -9.19
C VAL A 378 -11.88 7.54 -8.03
N SER A 379 -11.32 8.62 -7.48
CA SER A 379 -11.91 9.33 -6.33
C SER A 379 -12.77 10.54 -6.72
N SER A 380 -12.52 11.15 -7.88
CA SER A 380 -13.07 12.48 -8.24
C SER A 380 -14.06 12.37 -9.39
N PRO A 381 -15.38 12.24 -9.12
CA PRO A 381 -16.38 12.19 -10.17
C PRO A 381 -16.64 13.59 -10.75
N PHE A 382 -16.89 13.65 -12.07
CA PHE A 382 -17.20 14.85 -12.83
C PHE A 382 -18.43 14.61 -13.72
N GLU A 383 -19.09 15.66 -14.20
CA GLU A 383 -20.13 15.51 -15.22
C GLU A 383 -19.48 15.21 -16.57
N PRO A 384 -19.82 14.11 -17.26
CA PRO A 384 -19.11 13.66 -18.46
C PRO A 384 -19.35 14.54 -19.69
N GLY A 385 -20.51 15.19 -19.77
CA GLY A 385 -21.00 15.81 -21.00
C GLY A 385 -21.03 14.82 -22.17
N SER A 386 -20.66 15.29 -23.35
CA SER A 386 -20.91 14.59 -24.62
C SER A 386 -20.25 13.21 -24.81
N VAL A 387 -19.33 12.75 -23.95
CA VAL A 387 -18.87 11.33 -23.97
C VAL A 387 -19.94 10.35 -23.49
N ASN A 388 -20.90 10.81 -22.68
CA ASN A 388 -22.02 9.99 -22.20
C ASN A 388 -23.04 9.67 -23.29
N LYS A 389 -23.01 10.38 -24.44
CA LYS A 389 -23.89 10.12 -25.59
C LYS A 389 -23.76 8.70 -26.16
N ILE A 390 -22.68 7.99 -25.84
CA ILE A 390 -22.53 6.55 -26.14
C ILE A 390 -23.65 5.69 -25.50
N VAL A 391 -24.25 6.11 -24.38
CA VAL A 391 -25.39 5.43 -23.76
C VAL A 391 -26.63 5.56 -24.64
N ALA A 392 -26.92 6.76 -25.13
CA ALA A 392 -28.02 7.01 -26.06
C ALA A 392 -27.82 6.32 -27.41
N ALA A 393 -26.60 6.38 -27.97
CA ALA A 393 -26.22 5.66 -29.19
C ALA A 393 -26.40 4.14 -29.04
N SER A 394 -25.96 3.58 -27.91
CA SER A 394 -26.09 2.15 -27.63
C SER A 394 -27.55 1.74 -27.46
N ALA A 395 -28.35 2.53 -26.75
CA ALA A 395 -29.76 2.22 -26.53
C ALA A 395 -30.62 2.36 -27.80
N VAL A 396 -30.38 3.38 -28.63
CA VAL A 396 -31.18 3.58 -29.85
C VAL A 396 -30.91 2.50 -30.91
N ILE A 397 -29.66 2.04 -31.03
CA ILE A 397 -29.30 0.93 -31.92
C ILE A 397 -29.72 -0.44 -31.35
N GLU A 398 -29.49 -0.71 -30.05
CA GLU A 398 -29.89 -2.00 -29.41
C GLU A 398 -31.39 -2.27 -29.53
N HIS A 399 -32.22 -1.23 -29.46
CA HIS A 399 -33.67 -1.35 -29.56
C HIS A 399 -34.22 -1.17 -30.99
N GLY A 400 -33.35 -1.04 -32.01
CA GLY A 400 -33.77 -0.90 -33.41
C GLY A 400 -34.58 0.37 -33.69
N LEU A 401 -34.37 1.43 -32.90
CA LEU A 401 -35.13 2.68 -32.94
C LEU A 401 -34.56 3.72 -33.93
N SER A 402 -33.43 3.39 -34.56
CA SER A 402 -32.77 4.12 -35.63
C SER A 402 -31.71 3.23 -36.30
N SER A 403 -31.31 3.56 -37.53
CA SER A 403 -30.13 3.00 -38.21
C SER A 403 -29.03 4.07 -38.36
N PRO A 404 -27.74 3.70 -38.53
CA PRO A 404 -26.62 4.65 -38.61
C PRO A 404 -26.77 5.72 -39.71
N ASP A 405 -27.49 5.38 -40.77
CA ASP A 405 -27.77 6.14 -41.97
C ASP A 405 -29.12 6.89 -41.95
N GLU A 406 -30.00 6.65 -40.95
CA GLU A 406 -31.27 7.37 -40.84
C GLU A 406 -31.01 8.88 -40.71
N VAL A 407 -31.62 9.68 -41.59
CA VAL A 407 -31.49 11.15 -41.62
C VAL A 407 -32.56 11.80 -40.74
N LEU A 408 -32.12 12.47 -39.68
CA LEU A 408 -32.96 13.32 -38.84
C LEU A 408 -32.87 14.77 -39.31
N GLN A 409 -34.01 15.46 -39.32
CA GLN A 409 -34.08 16.91 -39.51
C GLN A 409 -33.88 17.60 -38.17
N VAL A 410 -32.62 17.93 -37.84
CA VAL A 410 -32.20 18.39 -36.51
C VAL A 410 -32.22 19.93 -36.45
N PRO A 411 -33.15 20.58 -35.72
CA PRO A 411 -33.11 22.02 -35.47
C PRO A 411 -31.97 22.37 -34.48
N GLY A 412 -31.51 23.63 -34.49
CA GLY A 412 -30.51 24.13 -33.54
C GLY A 412 -30.96 24.21 -32.07
N SER A 413 -32.25 23.99 -31.78
CA SER A 413 -32.77 23.84 -30.42
C SER A 413 -34.01 22.94 -30.36
N ILE A 414 -34.27 22.35 -29.19
CA ILE A 414 -35.45 21.55 -28.88
C ILE A 414 -36.02 21.93 -27.51
N GLN A 415 -37.34 22.05 -27.42
CA GLN A 415 -38.02 22.19 -26.13
C GLN A 415 -38.42 20.79 -25.61
N MET A 416 -37.91 20.42 -24.45
CA MET A 416 -38.11 19.10 -23.84
C MET A 416 -38.26 19.24 -22.33
N GLY A 417 -39.30 18.65 -21.75
CA GLY A 417 -39.46 18.62 -20.29
C GLY A 417 -39.63 19.98 -19.60
N GLY A 418 -40.00 21.03 -20.35
CA GLY A 418 -40.10 22.41 -19.85
C GLY A 418 -38.83 23.26 -19.97
N VAL A 419 -37.72 22.69 -20.46
CA VAL A 419 -36.48 23.41 -20.77
C VAL A 419 -36.24 23.46 -22.28
N THR A 420 -35.48 24.46 -22.74
CA THR A 420 -34.98 24.53 -24.12
C THR A 420 -33.51 24.13 -24.13
N VAL A 421 -33.16 23.11 -24.91
CA VAL A 421 -31.79 22.64 -25.09
C VAL A 421 -31.30 23.04 -26.48
N HIS A 422 -30.08 23.53 -26.57
CA HIS A 422 -29.43 23.97 -27.81
C HIS A 422 -28.27 23.05 -28.19
N ASP A 423 -27.91 23.02 -29.47
CA ASP A 423 -26.59 22.53 -29.90
C ASP A 423 -25.50 23.53 -29.56
N ALA A 424 -24.23 23.09 -29.56
CA ALA A 424 -23.09 23.90 -29.11
C ALA A 424 -22.67 25.00 -30.12
N TRP A 425 -23.44 25.18 -31.20
CA TRP A 425 -23.31 26.24 -32.19
C TRP A 425 -24.69 26.56 -32.77
N GLU A 426 -24.91 27.78 -33.25
CA GLU A 426 -26.17 28.16 -33.89
C GLU A 426 -26.28 27.55 -35.30
N HIS A 427 -27.45 26.97 -35.61
CA HIS A 427 -27.78 26.50 -36.96
C HIS A 427 -29.30 26.42 -37.19
N GLY A 428 -29.70 26.38 -38.47
CA GLY A 428 -31.07 26.07 -38.89
C GLY A 428 -31.42 24.59 -38.72
N VAL A 429 -32.38 24.09 -39.50
CA VAL A 429 -32.64 22.65 -39.57
C VAL A 429 -31.57 21.98 -40.43
N MET A 430 -30.87 21.00 -39.86
CA MET A 430 -29.75 20.30 -40.48
C MET A 430 -30.09 18.82 -40.70
N PRO A 431 -29.90 18.27 -41.92
CA PRO A 431 -30.19 16.87 -42.22
C PRO A 431 -29.04 15.95 -41.78
N TYR A 432 -28.93 15.69 -40.48
CA TYR A 432 -27.87 14.82 -39.94
C TYR A 432 -28.29 13.34 -39.97
N THR A 433 -27.40 12.46 -40.42
CA THR A 433 -27.55 11.03 -40.18
C THR A 433 -27.44 10.75 -38.69
N THR A 434 -27.92 9.60 -38.22
CA THR A 434 -27.70 9.17 -36.83
C THR A 434 -26.21 9.03 -36.49
N THR A 435 -25.38 8.63 -37.46
CA THR A 435 -23.91 8.69 -37.35
C THR A 435 -23.42 10.13 -37.16
N GLY A 436 -23.98 11.09 -37.91
CA GLY A 436 -23.68 12.51 -37.82
C GLY A 436 -24.11 13.17 -36.51
N VAL A 437 -25.26 12.81 -35.95
CA VAL A 437 -25.73 13.28 -34.63
C VAL A 437 -24.65 13.03 -33.56
N PHE A 438 -24.08 11.82 -33.51
CA PHE A 438 -23.02 11.49 -32.55
C PHE A 438 -21.63 12.01 -32.99
N GLY A 439 -21.33 11.98 -34.29
CA GLY A 439 -20.05 12.41 -34.88
C GLY A 439 -19.79 13.92 -34.80
N LYS A 440 -20.83 14.74 -35.04
CA LYS A 440 -20.86 16.20 -34.81
C LYS A 440 -21.29 16.57 -33.38
N SER A 441 -21.65 15.59 -32.54
CA SER A 441 -21.97 15.78 -31.12
C SER A 441 -23.23 16.62 -30.84
N SER A 442 -24.23 16.60 -31.71
CA SER A 442 -25.51 17.29 -31.52
C SER A 442 -26.18 16.88 -30.19
N ASN A 443 -26.55 17.87 -29.38
CA ASN A 443 -27.42 17.71 -28.21
C ASN A 443 -28.86 17.42 -28.66
N VAL A 444 -29.39 18.25 -29.56
CA VAL A 444 -30.77 18.20 -30.04
C VAL A 444 -31.07 16.86 -30.73
N GLY A 445 -30.22 16.44 -31.66
CA GLY A 445 -30.33 15.13 -32.31
C GLY A 445 -30.22 13.97 -31.31
N THR A 446 -29.33 14.08 -30.30
CA THR A 446 -29.25 13.08 -29.23
C THR A 446 -30.56 12.98 -28.45
N LEU A 447 -31.20 14.11 -28.15
CA LEU A 447 -32.48 14.13 -27.43
C LEU A 447 -33.65 13.64 -28.28
N MET A 448 -33.69 13.96 -29.58
CA MET A 448 -34.68 13.40 -30.52
C MET A 448 -34.60 11.86 -30.57
N LEU A 449 -33.39 11.30 -30.57
CA LEU A 449 -33.19 9.84 -30.48
C LEU A 449 -33.52 9.29 -29.09
N SER A 450 -33.17 10.00 -28.02
CA SER A 450 -33.43 9.58 -26.63
C SER A 450 -34.92 9.59 -26.26
N GLN A 451 -35.71 10.49 -26.87
CA GLN A 451 -37.17 10.48 -26.78
C GLN A 451 -37.78 9.17 -27.34
N ARG A 452 -37.17 8.57 -28.37
CA ARG A 452 -37.58 7.25 -28.89
C ARG A 452 -37.20 6.11 -27.93
N VAL A 453 -36.09 6.24 -27.22
CA VAL A 453 -35.59 5.25 -26.25
C VAL A 453 -36.46 5.22 -24.99
N GLY A 454 -36.85 6.38 -24.47
CA GLY A 454 -37.59 6.51 -23.21
C GLY A 454 -36.69 6.39 -21.96
N PRO A 455 -37.14 6.94 -20.81
CA PRO A 455 -36.32 7.04 -19.61
C PRO A 455 -35.96 5.68 -18.99
N GLU A 456 -36.87 4.70 -19.01
CA GLU A 456 -36.67 3.39 -18.37
C GLU A 456 -35.55 2.61 -19.07
N ARG A 457 -35.61 2.52 -20.41
CA ARG A 457 -34.57 1.83 -21.21
C ARG A 457 -33.22 2.54 -21.11
N TYR A 458 -33.24 3.86 -21.02
CA TYR A 458 -32.03 4.64 -20.81
C TYR A 458 -31.41 4.42 -19.41
N TYR A 459 -32.23 4.37 -18.35
CA TYR A 459 -31.81 4.04 -16.99
C TYR A 459 -31.22 2.62 -16.89
N ASP A 460 -31.87 1.63 -17.48
CA ASP A 460 -31.33 0.26 -17.56
C ASP A 460 -29.98 0.23 -18.29
N MET A 461 -29.83 1.02 -19.36
CA MET A 461 -28.56 1.13 -20.09
C MET A 461 -27.45 1.76 -19.23
N LEU A 462 -27.72 2.84 -18.50
CA LEU A 462 -26.77 3.44 -17.52
C LEU A 462 -26.29 2.40 -16.50
N ARG A 463 -27.22 1.59 -15.95
CA ARG A 463 -26.91 0.53 -14.97
C ARG A 463 -26.07 -0.58 -15.57
N LYS A 464 -26.40 -1.05 -16.77
CA LYS A 464 -25.58 -2.05 -17.48
C LYS A 464 -24.15 -1.54 -17.72
N PHE A 465 -24.00 -0.28 -18.11
CA PHE A 465 -22.70 0.40 -18.23
C PHE A 465 -21.96 0.59 -16.89
N GLY A 466 -22.60 0.36 -15.74
CA GLY A 466 -21.97 0.41 -14.42
C GLY A 466 -21.88 1.80 -13.80
N LEU A 467 -22.77 2.71 -14.21
CA LEU A 467 -22.82 4.07 -13.67
C LEU A 467 -23.67 4.14 -12.39
N GLY A 468 -23.28 5.03 -11.46
CA GLY A 468 -23.89 5.13 -10.13
C GLY A 468 -23.49 4.00 -9.17
N GLN A 469 -22.51 3.17 -9.54
CA GLN A 469 -21.95 2.11 -8.70
C GLN A 469 -20.42 2.11 -8.78
N ARG A 470 -19.76 1.67 -7.70
CA ARG A 470 -18.32 1.38 -7.70
C ARG A 470 -17.98 0.33 -8.77
N THR A 471 -16.78 0.44 -9.35
CA THR A 471 -16.23 -0.54 -10.30
C THR A 471 -15.64 -1.76 -9.58
N GLY A 472 -15.15 -1.58 -8.35
CA GLY A 472 -14.52 -2.67 -7.59
C GLY A 472 -13.05 -2.89 -7.92
N VAL A 473 -12.38 -1.91 -8.54
CA VAL A 473 -11.02 -2.03 -9.11
C VAL A 473 -9.91 -2.44 -8.13
N GLY A 474 -10.14 -2.36 -6.83
CA GLY A 474 -9.17 -2.69 -5.78
C GLY A 474 -8.36 -1.49 -5.25
N LEU A 475 -8.80 -0.25 -5.54
CA LEU A 475 -8.15 0.98 -5.06
C LEU A 475 -8.95 1.64 -3.93
N PRO A 476 -8.29 2.28 -2.94
CA PRO A 476 -8.96 3.01 -1.88
C PRO A 476 -9.61 4.31 -2.41
N GLY A 477 -10.57 4.84 -1.66
CA GLY A 477 -11.20 6.13 -1.97
C GLY A 477 -12.12 6.13 -3.20
N GLU A 478 -12.44 4.97 -3.79
CA GLU A 478 -13.27 4.90 -5.00
C GLU A 478 -14.66 5.56 -4.80
N SER A 479 -15.03 6.44 -5.73
CA SER A 479 -16.37 7.02 -5.82
C SER A 479 -17.28 6.16 -6.70
N ALA A 480 -18.57 6.08 -6.34
CA ALA A 480 -19.59 5.47 -7.19
C ALA A 480 -20.06 6.38 -8.33
N GLY A 481 -19.65 7.66 -8.33
CA GLY A 481 -20.32 8.72 -9.09
C GLY A 481 -21.72 9.00 -8.53
N LEU A 482 -22.57 9.62 -9.34
CA LEU A 482 -23.98 9.84 -9.05
C LEU A 482 -24.81 9.66 -10.32
N VAL A 483 -25.77 8.73 -10.29
CA VAL A 483 -26.89 8.67 -11.23
C VAL A 483 -28.16 8.87 -10.40
N PRO A 484 -29.00 9.88 -10.70
CA PRO A 484 -30.25 10.08 -9.96
C PRO A 484 -31.16 8.84 -10.05
N PRO A 485 -31.80 8.41 -8.94
CA PRO A 485 -32.85 7.39 -8.96
C PRO A 485 -33.98 7.74 -9.94
N ILE A 486 -34.53 6.76 -10.64
CA ILE A 486 -35.50 6.98 -11.73
C ILE A 486 -36.82 7.61 -11.26
N ASP A 487 -37.21 7.37 -10.00
CA ASP A 487 -38.35 8.02 -9.32
C ASP A 487 -38.17 9.53 -9.11
N GLN A 488 -36.95 10.04 -9.27
CA GLN A 488 -36.60 11.46 -9.19
C GLN A 488 -36.48 12.12 -10.57
N TRP A 489 -36.70 11.39 -11.67
CA TRP A 489 -36.54 11.92 -13.02
C TRP A 489 -37.78 12.72 -13.43
N SER A 490 -37.62 14.03 -13.54
CA SER A 490 -38.57 14.89 -14.25
C SER A 490 -38.29 14.88 -15.77
N GLY A 491 -39.16 15.50 -16.55
CA GLY A 491 -38.91 15.73 -17.97
C GLY A 491 -37.63 16.54 -18.23
N SER A 492 -37.27 17.49 -17.36
CA SER A 492 -36.04 18.26 -17.48
C SER A 492 -34.81 17.48 -17.01
N THR A 493 -34.95 16.57 -16.02
CA THR A 493 -33.90 15.60 -15.68
C THR A 493 -33.54 14.75 -16.90
N PHE A 494 -34.54 14.20 -17.59
CA PHE A 494 -34.32 13.39 -18.79
C PHE A 494 -33.88 14.20 -20.03
N ALA A 495 -33.99 15.53 -20.02
CA ALA A 495 -33.38 16.39 -21.04
C ALA A 495 -31.87 16.55 -20.86
N ASN A 496 -31.33 16.37 -19.64
CA ASN A 496 -29.91 16.57 -19.33
C ASN A 496 -29.11 15.27 -19.35
N LEU A 497 -29.68 14.18 -18.83
CA LEU A 497 -28.95 12.91 -18.66
C LEU A 497 -28.40 12.31 -19.99
N PRO A 498 -29.13 12.31 -21.13
CA PRO A 498 -28.62 11.76 -22.40
C PRO A 498 -27.45 12.55 -23.01
N ILE A 499 -27.36 13.86 -22.72
CA ILE A 499 -26.24 14.71 -23.16
C ILE A 499 -25.08 14.75 -22.15
N GLY A 500 -25.25 14.13 -20.98
CA GLY A 500 -24.21 13.93 -19.96
C GLY A 500 -24.15 14.98 -18.86
N GLN A 501 -25.28 15.60 -18.54
CA GLN A 501 -25.47 16.54 -17.43
C GLN A 501 -26.50 15.99 -16.43
N GLY A 502 -26.43 16.40 -15.16
CA GLY A 502 -27.26 15.87 -14.08
C GLY A 502 -26.84 14.48 -13.58
N LEU A 503 -25.67 13.99 -13.99
CA LEU A 503 -25.04 12.75 -13.50
C LEU A 503 -23.52 12.92 -13.49
N SER A 504 -22.85 12.25 -12.57
CA SER A 504 -21.38 12.28 -12.46
C SER A 504 -20.76 10.89 -12.42
N MET A 505 -19.54 10.78 -12.94
CA MET A 505 -18.77 9.54 -12.99
C MET A 505 -17.28 9.80 -12.82
N THR A 506 -16.56 8.79 -12.38
CA THR A 506 -15.08 8.77 -12.33
C THR A 506 -14.51 8.54 -13.73
N LEU A 507 -13.22 8.89 -13.93
CA LEU A 507 -12.53 8.63 -15.20
C LEU A 507 -12.46 7.13 -15.52
N LEU A 508 -12.31 6.29 -14.50
CA LEU A 508 -12.31 4.84 -14.68
C LEU A 508 -13.68 4.32 -15.16
N GLN A 509 -14.79 4.79 -14.59
CA GLN A 509 -16.14 4.47 -15.07
C GLN A 509 -16.35 4.92 -16.52
N MET A 510 -15.96 6.16 -16.86
CA MET A 510 -16.02 6.70 -18.22
C MET A 510 -15.26 5.81 -19.22
N THR A 511 -14.06 5.38 -18.86
CA THR A 511 -13.23 4.47 -19.70
C THR A 511 -13.89 3.09 -19.83
N GLY A 512 -14.47 2.56 -18.74
CA GLY A 512 -15.18 1.28 -18.71
C GLY A 512 -16.42 1.22 -19.63
N MET A 513 -17.07 2.36 -19.90
CA MET A 513 -18.17 2.41 -20.87
C MET A 513 -17.68 2.12 -22.30
N TYR A 514 -16.52 2.68 -22.66
CA TYR A 514 -15.92 2.49 -23.98
C TYR A 514 -15.26 1.10 -24.09
N GLN A 515 -14.78 0.53 -22.98
CA GLN A 515 -14.36 -0.88 -22.89
C GLN A 515 -15.49 -1.84 -23.28
N ALA A 516 -16.73 -1.62 -22.82
CA ALA A 516 -17.86 -2.47 -23.19
C ALA A 516 -18.15 -2.49 -24.70
N ILE A 517 -17.94 -1.36 -25.39
CA ILE A 517 -18.16 -1.22 -26.84
C ILE A 517 -16.95 -1.70 -27.67
N ALA A 518 -15.74 -1.57 -27.12
CA ALA A 518 -14.53 -2.21 -27.64
C ALA A 518 -14.58 -3.75 -27.51
N ASN A 519 -15.25 -4.27 -26.49
CA ASN A 519 -15.40 -5.69 -26.18
C ASN A 519 -16.72 -6.28 -26.68
N ASP A 520 -17.20 -5.79 -27.83
CA ASP A 520 -18.34 -6.36 -28.55
C ASP A 520 -19.58 -6.59 -27.65
N GLY A 521 -19.84 -5.58 -26.80
CA GLY A 521 -21.01 -5.46 -25.93
C GLY A 521 -20.82 -5.99 -24.50
N VAL A 522 -19.65 -6.49 -24.13
CA VAL A 522 -19.36 -7.04 -22.78
C VAL A 522 -18.53 -6.07 -21.95
N ARG A 523 -19.13 -5.43 -20.95
CA ARG A 523 -18.37 -4.73 -19.92
C ARG A 523 -17.70 -5.75 -19.00
N VAL A 524 -16.38 -5.68 -18.89
CA VAL A 524 -15.63 -6.38 -17.84
C VAL A 524 -15.31 -5.35 -16.76
N PRO A 525 -15.75 -5.54 -15.51
CA PRO A 525 -15.35 -4.65 -14.41
C PRO A 525 -13.82 -4.55 -14.32
N PRO A 526 -13.24 -3.34 -14.28
CA PRO A 526 -11.80 -3.18 -14.27
C PRO A 526 -11.18 -3.66 -12.95
N ARG A 527 -9.93 -4.12 -13.00
CA ARG A 527 -9.13 -4.51 -11.83
C ARG A 527 -7.70 -3.98 -11.94
N ILE A 528 -7.09 -3.62 -10.80
CA ILE A 528 -5.66 -3.24 -10.70
C ILE A 528 -4.79 -4.40 -10.20
N ILE A 529 -5.37 -5.34 -9.44
CA ILE A 529 -4.69 -6.52 -8.90
C ILE A 529 -4.83 -7.66 -9.92
N LYS A 530 -3.73 -8.37 -10.16
CA LYS A 530 -3.64 -9.53 -11.06
C LYS A 530 -3.45 -10.83 -10.27
N ALA A 531 -2.58 -10.82 -9.25
CA ALA A 531 -2.34 -11.97 -8.38
C ALA A 531 -1.68 -11.57 -7.06
N THR A 532 -1.75 -12.46 -6.06
CA THR A 532 -0.94 -12.41 -4.85
C THR A 532 -0.03 -13.64 -4.78
N VAL A 533 1.25 -13.44 -4.45
CA VAL A 533 2.27 -14.50 -4.28
C VAL A 533 2.74 -14.53 -2.84
N ALA A 534 2.44 -15.61 -2.12
CA ALA A 534 2.79 -15.78 -0.72
C ALA A 534 4.30 -16.06 -0.52
N PRO A 535 4.85 -15.94 0.71
CA PRO A 535 6.28 -16.15 0.99
C PRO A 535 6.84 -17.54 0.70
N ASP A 536 5.99 -18.56 0.52
CA ASP A 536 6.36 -19.92 0.12
C ASP A 536 6.42 -20.11 -1.41
N GLY A 537 6.09 -19.06 -2.18
CA GLY A 537 6.01 -19.07 -3.64
C GLY A 537 4.65 -19.50 -4.19
N SER A 538 3.65 -19.82 -3.35
CA SER A 538 2.30 -20.11 -3.82
C SER A 538 1.63 -18.86 -4.40
N ARG A 539 1.10 -18.97 -5.63
CA ARG A 539 0.52 -17.86 -6.39
C ARG A 539 -0.99 -18.05 -6.53
N THR A 540 -1.74 -17.08 -6.04
CA THR A 540 -3.21 -16.99 -6.16
C THR A 540 -3.53 -15.92 -7.18
N GLU A 541 -4.18 -16.28 -8.28
CA GLU A 541 -4.73 -15.30 -9.25
C GLU A 541 -5.89 -14.53 -8.59
N GLU A 542 -6.00 -13.24 -8.89
CA GLU A 542 -7.19 -12.47 -8.52
C GLU A 542 -8.38 -12.94 -9.36
N PRO A 543 -9.55 -13.27 -8.79
CA PRO A 543 -10.71 -13.71 -9.57
C PRO A 543 -11.10 -12.66 -10.62
N ARG A 544 -11.19 -13.07 -11.89
CA ARG A 544 -11.74 -12.21 -12.95
C ARG A 544 -13.19 -11.83 -12.57
N PRO A 545 -13.55 -10.54 -12.50
CA PRO A 545 -14.93 -10.13 -12.26
C PRO A 545 -15.89 -10.62 -13.34
N ASP A 546 -17.15 -10.85 -12.97
CA ASP A 546 -18.18 -11.35 -13.89
C ASP A 546 -18.40 -10.42 -15.11
N ASP A 547 -18.49 -11.04 -16.29
CA ASP A 547 -18.70 -10.37 -17.57
C ASP A 547 -20.16 -9.90 -17.71
N ILE A 548 -20.38 -8.59 -17.88
CA ILE A 548 -21.72 -7.98 -17.93
C ILE A 548 -22.04 -7.58 -19.37
N ARG A 549 -23.00 -8.26 -20.00
CA ARG A 549 -23.46 -7.86 -21.35
C ARG A 549 -24.36 -6.63 -21.28
N VAL A 550 -23.88 -5.55 -21.90
CA VAL A 550 -24.55 -4.25 -21.99
C VAL A 550 -25.51 -4.23 -23.19
N VAL A 551 -24.98 -4.58 -24.35
CA VAL A 551 -25.67 -4.63 -25.66
C VAL A 551 -25.27 -5.87 -26.45
N SER A 552 -25.92 -6.13 -27.58
CA SER A 552 -25.49 -7.16 -28.54
C SER A 552 -24.11 -6.85 -29.14
N ALA A 553 -23.42 -7.88 -29.66
CA ALA A 553 -22.14 -7.71 -30.34
C ALA A 553 -22.29 -6.87 -31.62
N GLN A 554 -23.38 -7.05 -32.36
CA GLN A 554 -23.73 -6.27 -33.54
C GLN A 554 -23.90 -4.79 -33.17
N THR A 555 -24.68 -4.47 -32.14
CA THR A 555 -24.88 -3.10 -31.63
C THR A 555 -23.56 -2.44 -31.26
N ALA A 556 -22.71 -3.14 -30.49
CA ALA A 556 -21.41 -2.61 -30.10
C ALA A 556 -20.51 -2.34 -31.31
N GLN A 557 -20.51 -3.21 -32.31
CA GLN A 557 -19.77 -3.00 -33.56
C GLN A 557 -20.34 -1.83 -34.37
N THR A 558 -21.66 -1.73 -34.51
CA THR A 558 -22.33 -0.60 -35.18
C THR A 558 -22.00 0.73 -34.50
N VAL A 559 -22.13 0.83 -33.17
CA VAL A 559 -21.77 2.03 -32.40
C VAL A 559 -20.27 2.34 -32.51
N ARG A 560 -19.40 1.33 -32.48
CA ARG A 560 -17.94 1.48 -32.65
C ARG A 560 -17.58 2.03 -34.04
N GLN A 561 -18.27 1.59 -35.09
CA GLN A 561 -18.11 2.13 -36.44
C GLN A 561 -18.65 3.56 -36.54
N MET A 562 -19.83 3.86 -35.96
CA MET A 562 -20.37 5.23 -35.90
C MET A 562 -19.41 6.19 -35.18
N LEU A 563 -18.76 5.78 -34.08
CA LEU A 563 -17.83 6.61 -33.32
C LEU A 563 -16.47 6.85 -34.02
N ARG A 564 -16.19 6.22 -35.18
CA ARG A 564 -15.11 6.68 -36.08
C ARG A 564 -15.39 8.08 -36.64
N ALA A 565 -16.67 8.45 -36.79
CA ALA A 565 -17.08 9.76 -37.31
C ALA A 565 -16.50 10.94 -36.53
N VAL A 566 -16.30 10.80 -35.22
CA VAL A 566 -15.71 11.85 -34.37
C VAL A 566 -14.27 12.16 -34.78
N VAL A 567 -13.52 11.13 -35.19
CA VAL A 567 -12.11 11.22 -35.58
C VAL A 567 -11.95 11.51 -37.08
N GLN A 568 -13.05 11.54 -37.83
CA GLN A 568 -13.05 11.84 -39.25
C GLN A 568 -12.61 13.28 -39.53
N ARG A 569 -11.69 13.44 -40.50
CA ARG A 569 -11.27 14.74 -41.04
C ARG A 569 -11.89 14.96 -42.41
N ASP A 570 -12.54 16.09 -42.60
CA ASP A 570 -13.07 16.55 -43.88
C ASP A 570 -12.61 17.99 -44.14
N PRO A 571 -11.76 18.25 -45.16
CA PRO A 571 -11.36 19.60 -45.56
C PRO A 571 -12.52 20.53 -45.94
N MET A 572 -13.69 19.99 -46.30
CA MET A 572 -14.89 20.78 -46.65
C MET A 572 -15.82 21.05 -45.46
N GLY A 573 -15.55 20.50 -44.27
CA GLY A 573 -16.32 20.74 -43.04
C GLY A 573 -17.65 19.99 -42.91
N TYR A 574 -18.34 19.70 -44.01
CA TYR A 574 -19.66 19.03 -44.01
C TYR A 574 -19.64 17.69 -43.28
N GLN A 575 -18.62 16.86 -43.54
CA GLN A 575 -18.44 15.53 -42.94
C GLN A 575 -17.36 15.53 -41.82
N GLN A 576 -16.99 16.71 -41.30
CA GLN A 576 -16.03 16.87 -40.22
C GLN A 576 -16.64 16.46 -38.87
N GLY A 577 -15.94 15.60 -38.12
CA GLY A 577 -16.25 15.22 -36.73
C GLY A 577 -15.63 16.14 -35.68
N THR A 578 -15.96 15.95 -34.40
CA THR A 578 -15.53 16.87 -33.32
C THR A 578 -14.12 16.66 -32.77
N GLY A 579 -13.38 15.62 -33.18
CA GLY A 579 -12.05 15.30 -32.65
C GLY A 579 -11.07 14.70 -33.67
N PRO A 580 -10.85 15.31 -34.85
CA PRO A 580 -9.99 14.76 -35.91
C PRO A 580 -8.52 14.59 -35.48
N THR A 581 -8.05 15.38 -34.51
CA THR A 581 -6.69 15.30 -33.97
C THR A 581 -6.42 14.03 -33.15
N ALA A 582 -7.44 13.21 -32.85
CA ALA A 582 -7.27 11.88 -32.26
C ALA A 582 -6.84 10.80 -33.27
N GLY A 583 -6.85 11.09 -34.58
CA GLY A 583 -6.57 10.12 -35.63
C GLY A 583 -5.09 9.77 -35.73
N VAL A 584 -4.75 8.47 -35.63
CA VAL A 584 -3.37 7.97 -35.80
C VAL A 584 -3.24 7.40 -37.23
N PRO A 585 -2.28 7.87 -38.04
CA PRO A 585 -2.08 7.36 -39.41
C PRO A 585 -1.91 5.84 -39.47
N GLY A 586 -2.60 5.19 -40.41
CA GLY A 586 -2.55 3.73 -40.60
C GLY A 586 -3.45 2.91 -39.67
N TYR A 587 -4.19 3.55 -38.76
CA TYR A 587 -5.09 2.86 -37.82
C TYR A 587 -6.48 3.49 -37.80
N GLN A 588 -7.52 2.68 -37.79
CA GLN A 588 -8.89 3.14 -37.57
C GLN A 588 -9.07 3.45 -36.08
N MET A 589 -9.31 4.70 -35.73
CA MET A 589 -9.61 5.11 -34.35
C MET A 589 -11.08 5.49 -34.22
N ALA A 590 -11.68 5.17 -33.07
CA ALA A 590 -13.05 5.56 -32.72
C ALA A 590 -13.06 6.18 -31.32
N GLY A 591 -14.00 7.07 -31.03
CA GLY A 591 -14.10 7.69 -29.72
C GLY A 591 -15.10 8.82 -29.66
N LYS A 592 -15.03 9.63 -28.61
CA LYS A 592 -15.90 10.78 -28.41
C LYS A 592 -15.18 11.87 -27.62
N THR A 593 -15.36 13.12 -28.03
CA THR A 593 -15.03 14.32 -27.23
C THR A 593 -16.14 14.63 -26.24
N GLY A 594 -15.79 15.12 -25.06
CA GLY A 594 -16.72 15.70 -24.09
C GLY A 594 -16.27 17.08 -23.66
N THR A 595 -17.26 17.92 -23.43
CA THR A 595 -17.18 19.25 -22.83
C THR A 595 -18.38 19.32 -21.91
N ALA A 596 -18.16 19.64 -20.64
CA ALA A 596 -19.20 19.80 -19.63
C ALA A 596 -18.88 21.03 -18.80
N GLN A 597 -19.86 21.91 -18.61
CA GLN A 597 -19.73 23.06 -17.71
C GLN A 597 -19.60 22.57 -16.27
N GLN A 598 -18.75 23.21 -15.46
CA GLN A 598 -18.66 22.92 -14.03
C GLN A 598 -19.79 23.60 -13.26
N ILE A 599 -20.19 23.02 -12.12
CA ILE A 599 -21.23 23.60 -11.26
C ILE A 599 -20.60 24.67 -10.37
N ASN A 600 -21.15 25.89 -10.41
CA ASN A 600 -20.77 27.00 -9.55
C ASN A 600 -21.45 26.85 -8.17
N PRO A 601 -20.68 26.60 -7.09
CA PRO A 601 -21.22 26.32 -5.76
C PRO A 601 -21.86 27.55 -5.09
N GLY A 602 -21.67 28.76 -5.64
CA GLY A 602 -22.30 29.98 -5.13
C GLY A 602 -23.77 30.17 -5.54
N CYS A 603 -24.19 29.53 -6.65
CA CYS A 603 -25.55 29.62 -7.18
C CYS A 603 -26.25 28.26 -7.35
N GLY A 604 -25.51 27.15 -7.40
CA GLY A 604 -26.05 25.85 -7.86
C GLY A 604 -26.35 25.81 -9.37
N CYS A 605 -25.86 26.80 -10.11
CA CYS A 605 -25.95 26.94 -11.56
C CYS A 605 -24.63 26.52 -12.23
N TYR A 606 -24.60 26.37 -13.55
CA TYR A 606 -23.36 26.10 -14.29
C TYR A 606 -22.51 27.37 -14.46
N PHE A 607 -21.19 27.21 -14.61
CA PHE A 607 -20.29 28.26 -15.11
C PHE A 607 -20.37 28.37 -16.63
N ASP A 608 -20.26 29.58 -17.17
CA ASP A 608 -20.22 29.82 -18.63
C ASP A 608 -18.81 29.65 -19.24
N ASP A 609 -17.76 29.67 -18.41
CA ASP A 609 -16.35 29.69 -18.79
C ASP A 609 -15.49 28.56 -18.18
N VAL A 610 -15.99 27.83 -17.17
CA VAL A 610 -15.25 26.75 -16.48
C VAL A 610 -15.77 25.37 -16.91
N TYR A 611 -14.86 24.51 -17.42
CA TYR A 611 -15.23 23.24 -18.06
C TYR A 611 -14.44 22.02 -17.57
N TRP A 612 -15.04 20.83 -17.64
CA TRP A 612 -14.32 19.57 -17.80
C TRP A 612 -14.24 19.22 -19.28
N ILE A 613 -13.04 18.88 -19.75
CA ILE A 613 -12.75 18.51 -21.14
C ILE A 613 -12.28 17.05 -21.16
N THR A 614 -12.96 16.21 -21.92
CA THR A 614 -12.72 14.76 -21.93
C THR A 614 -12.54 14.20 -23.33
N PHE A 615 -11.82 13.09 -23.40
CA PHE A 615 -11.83 12.20 -24.56
C PHE A 615 -11.90 10.75 -24.08
N ALA A 616 -12.78 9.96 -24.67
CA ALA A 616 -12.81 8.51 -24.49
C ALA A 616 -12.71 7.86 -25.87
N GLY A 617 -11.74 6.96 -26.07
CA GLY A 617 -11.46 6.38 -27.38
C GLY A 617 -10.96 4.94 -27.34
N ILE A 618 -11.04 4.29 -28.49
CA ILE A 618 -10.82 2.87 -28.70
C ILE A 618 -9.75 2.71 -29.80
N ALA A 619 -8.71 1.93 -29.51
CA ALA A 619 -7.57 1.69 -30.38
C ALA A 619 -7.38 0.16 -30.63
N THR A 620 -7.63 -0.37 -31.83
CA THR A 620 -8.28 0.24 -33.00
C THR A 620 -9.80 0.03 -33.00
N ALA A 621 -10.52 0.61 -33.95
CA ALA A 621 -11.96 0.43 -34.11
C ALA A 621 -12.33 -0.91 -34.80
N ASP A 622 -11.45 -1.42 -35.67
CA ASP A 622 -11.62 -2.70 -36.35
C ASP A 622 -11.26 -3.89 -35.44
N ASN A 623 -10.12 -3.83 -34.74
CA ASN A 623 -9.67 -4.85 -33.79
C ASN A 623 -9.25 -4.21 -32.44
N PRO A 624 -10.21 -3.95 -31.53
CA PRO A 624 -9.93 -3.22 -30.29
C PRO A 624 -8.97 -3.95 -29.35
N ARG A 625 -7.83 -3.30 -29.07
CA ARG A 625 -6.78 -3.76 -28.14
C ARG A 625 -6.71 -2.91 -26.88
N TYR A 626 -6.88 -1.59 -27.00
CA TYR A 626 -6.89 -0.65 -25.86
C TYR A 626 -8.10 0.29 -25.87
N VAL A 627 -8.49 0.74 -24.69
CA VAL A 627 -9.41 1.87 -24.49
C VAL A 627 -8.76 2.90 -23.59
N ILE A 628 -8.77 4.16 -24.02
CA ILE A 628 -8.07 5.26 -23.38
C ILE A 628 -9.11 6.33 -23.00
N GLY A 629 -9.20 6.64 -21.71
CA GLY A 629 -10.02 7.74 -21.19
C GLY A 629 -9.13 8.84 -20.62
N ILE A 630 -9.44 10.09 -20.95
CA ILE A 630 -8.70 11.29 -20.57
C ILE A 630 -9.68 12.33 -20.00
N MET A 631 -9.28 13.02 -18.94
CA MET A 631 -9.95 14.20 -18.41
C MET A 631 -8.94 15.32 -18.13
N LEU A 632 -9.24 16.53 -18.61
CA LEU A 632 -8.57 17.79 -18.30
C LEU A 632 -9.58 18.68 -17.56
N ASP A 633 -9.22 19.12 -16.37
CA ASP A 633 -10.00 20.01 -15.52
C ASP A 633 -9.62 21.47 -15.79
N ASN A 634 -10.57 22.26 -16.28
CA ASN A 634 -10.43 23.66 -16.67
C ASN A 634 -9.16 24.02 -17.48
N PRO A 635 -8.91 23.38 -18.64
CA PRO A 635 -7.76 23.70 -19.48
C PRO A 635 -7.95 25.03 -20.24
N ALA A 636 -6.93 25.90 -20.20
CA ALA A 636 -6.92 27.16 -20.95
C ALA A 636 -6.55 26.99 -22.44
N ARG A 637 -6.01 25.82 -22.82
CA ARG A 637 -5.60 25.43 -24.19
C ARG A 637 -5.81 23.93 -24.41
N ASN A 638 -5.65 23.45 -25.64
CA ASN A 638 -5.62 22.02 -25.94
C ASN A 638 -4.48 21.30 -25.18
N SER A 639 -4.56 19.97 -25.09
CA SER A 639 -3.53 19.14 -24.45
C SER A 639 -2.13 19.21 -25.10
N ASP A 640 -2.03 19.76 -26.32
CA ASP A 640 -0.76 20.03 -27.03
C ASP A 640 -0.32 21.51 -26.92
N GLY A 641 -1.09 22.36 -26.22
CA GLY A 641 -0.83 23.79 -26.07
C GLY A 641 -1.33 24.66 -27.23
N ALA A 642 -2.00 24.10 -28.24
CA ALA A 642 -2.66 24.87 -29.30
C ALA A 642 -3.98 25.52 -28.82
N PRO A 643 -4.48 26.57 -29.49
CA PRO A 643 -5.76 27.20 -29.15
C PRO A 643 -6.95 26.24 -29.23
N GLY A 644 -7.89 26.35 -28.29
CA GLY A 644 -9.06 25.49 -28.15
C GLY A 644 -9.07 24.73 -26.82
N HIS A 645 -10.04 23.84 -26.63
CA HIS A 645 -10.24 23.08 -25.40
C HIS A 645 -10.50 21.59 -25.74
N SER A 646 -9.44 20.88 -26.14
CA SER A 646 -9.52 19.48 -26.57
C SER A 646 -8.46 18.56 -25.95
N ALA A 647 -8.91 17.37 -25.58
CA ALA A 647 -8.12 16.25 -25.11
C ALA A 647 -7.69 15.26 -26.22
N ALA A 648 -8.18 15.46 -27.46
CA ALA A 648 -7.92 14.56 -28.59
C ALA A 648 -6.43 14.42 -28.97
N PRO A 649 -5.56 15.46 -28.91
CA PRO A 649 -4.13 15.30 -29.17
C PRO A 649 -3.42 14.38 -28.16
N LEU A 650 -3.82 14.40 -26.87
CA LEU A 650 -3.28 13.49 -25.86
C LEU A 650 -3.69 12.02 -26.13
N PHE A 651 -4.91 11.80 -26.64
CA PHE A 651 -5.31 10.47 -27.13
C PHE A 651 -4.41 10.02 -28.29
N HIS A 652 -4.16 10.88 -29.29
CA HIS A 652 -3.29 10.55 -30.43
C HIS A 652 -1.88 10.13 -29.99
N ASN A 653 -1.25 10.88 -29.07
CA ASN A 653 0.09 10.55 -28.58
C ASN A 653 0.12 9.17 -27.89
N ILE A 654 -0.81 8.95 -26.94
CA ILE A 654 -0.89 7.68 -26.18
C ILE A 654 -1.23 6.51 -27.11
N ALA A 655 -2.23 6.66 -27.97
CA ALA A 655 -2.65 5.61 -28.90
C ALA A 655 -1.56 5.29 -29.92
N GLY A 656 -0.92 6.30 -30.53
CA GLY A 656 0.13 6.13 -31.53
C GLY A 656 1.35 5.40 -30.98
N TRP A 657 1.82 5.79 -29.78
CA TRP A 657 2.91 5.10 -29.11
C TRP A 657 2.55 3.66 -28.72
N LEU A 658 1.33 3.43 -28.21
CA LEU A 658 0.83 2.08 -27.94
C LEU A 658 0.82 1.20 -29.20
N MET A 659 0.28 1.68 -30.32
CA MET A 659 0.26 0.91 -31.57
C MET A 659 1.68 0.54 -32.04
N GLN A 660 2.63 1.50 -31.95
CA GLN A 660 4.02 1.29 -32.33
C GLN A 660 4.75 0.30 -31.42
N ARG A 661 4.68 0.49 -30.09
CA ARG A 661 5.31 -0.40 -29.09
C ARG A 661 4.84 -1.84 -29.25
N GLU A 662 3.52 -2.00 -29.35
CA GLU A 662 2.84 -3.29 -29.31
C GLU A 662 2.77 -3.99 -30.68
N ASN A 663 3.47 -3.43 -31.68
CA ASN A 663 3.55 -3.88 -33.08
C ASN A 663 2.17 -4.25 -33.63
N VAL A 664 1.19 -3.37 -33.43
CA VAL A 664 -0.19 -3.59 -33.90
C VAL A 664 -0.19 -3.56 -35.44
N PRO A 665 -0.78 -4.55 -36.11
CA PRO A 665 -0.96 -4.49 -37.56
C PRO A 665 -1.77 -3.25 -37.97
N LEU A 666 -1.40 -2.63 -39.10
CA LEU A 666 -2.18 -1.53 -39.67
C LEU A 666 -3.62 -1.99 -39.93
N SER A 667 -4.59 -1.13 -39.63
CA SER A 667 -6.00 -1.40 -39.93
C SER A 667 -6.20 -1.54 -41.45
N PRO A 668 -7.20 -2.33 -41.89
CA PRO A 668 -7.63 -2.31 -43.29
C PRO A 668 -8.17 -0.93 -43.68
N ASP A 669 -8.33 -0.69 -44.97
CA ASP A 669 -8.89 0.56 -45.50
C ASP A 669 -10.24 0.88 -44.81
N PRO A 670 -10.41 2.07 -44.20
CA PRO A 670 -11.66 2.50 -43.57
C PRO A 670 -12.88 2.56 -44.52
N GLY A 671 -12.66 2.55 -45.83
CA GLY A 671 -13.67 2.84 -46.84
C GLY A 671 -13.89 4.35 -47.03
N PRO A 672 -14.94 4.74 -47.79
CA PRO A 672 -15.27 6.16 -47.96
C PRO A 672 -15.63 6.82 -46.62
N PRO A 673 -15.49 8.17 -46.51
CA PRO A 673 -15.90 8.91 -45.33
C PRO A 673 -17.36 8.63 -44.95
N LEU A 674 -17.61 8.52 -43.64
CA LEU A 674 -18.95 8.37 -43.07
C LEU A 674 -19.76 9.64 -43.35
N VAL A 675 -20.96 9.47 -43.91
CA VAL A 675 -21.90 10.58 -44.14
C VAL A 675 -22.49 11.00 -42.79
N LEU A 676 -22.18 12.23 -42.38
CA LEU A 676 -22.65 12.86 -41.15
C LEU A 676 -23.83 13.80 -41.44
N GLN A 677 -23.72 14.55 -42.54
CA GLN A 677 -24.77 15.41 -43.06
C GLN A 677 -25.15 14.91 -44.46
N ALA A 678 -26.45 14.66 -44.68
CA ALA A 678 -26.98 14.35 -45.99
C ALA A 678 -27.01 15.61 -46.88
N THR A 679 -26.95 15.39 -48.20
CA THR A 679 -26.91 16.42 -49.25
C THR A 679 -28.24 16.48 -50.00
#